data_AF-A0A4Q4UID2-F1
#
_entry.id   AF-A0A4Q4UID2-F1
#
_cell.length_a   1.000
_cell.length_b   1.000
_cell.length_c   1.000
_cell.angle_alpha   90.00
_cell.angle_beta   90.00
_cell.angle_gamma   90.00
#
_symmetry.space_group_name_H-M   'P 1'
#
loop_
_entity.id
_entity.type
_entity.pdbx_description
1 polymer ?
#
loop_
_entity_poly.entity_id
_entity_poly.type
_entity_poly.pdbx_seq_one_letter_code
_entity_poly.pdbx_strand_id
1 'polypeptide(L)'
;MRRPCGSQAGWGLAPAFFFLFGHATALDGPLPYGANANAPDVISYEQAWDTSYPVFEGYTPPILEDTEAAVNSTDNPDSDPGAADLGRRADSDIYLRVMPLGASITQGYQSTDGNGYRQWLRSKLRFEGWKVNNVGSKKDGSMADRDNEGHPGFVIDQVHNEFRKSMWMKPNLVLINAGTNDCADPNNDVVGAGGRIRSMVDDIYNNIPGVTVILSTIVKSTDAAKQACAEDISRQIRDLVRSYRGQRIGLADIQVAMPATMLNADGVHPTDAGYKLFAAVWWDAIRKVQAQIQPPATVSGIDDASANHKADCRKVAGAARGPVQSQVGSGHDDGNYQHSSEAKGVLSTARIDKGQDPKSITDATPAHIFFANLVLGDPNVDRSAALDDWIRVYHNQQGKNAYWFRQNLGGGKFGASVSFDVDMNCDSGPRYAFADFNNDGLADFFCLQQGSAVSVSLNLGGNPPKFKSLGQVVPTHDGFNVEDVRIGDIDGDGRADYCLVKSDGVVICSRNGGYADKYFWQGFTTEDGLRGVVFDKNNANRNGVVLADLNGDFRDDYLWIGDNGSVDTWINNRGWGTGIVPDWRGAGRTHLGQATSGVQDRIKFGRIYGSGRRDYIYLKEDNTGFDVVVWENKGAGGTKRKGDGNFYCDMRGTGSDDYVWIYMDGHADEINTNIHHLPSWGHDVKIELTVPGPRTGIHLADWTGNGRCDVLVQNKATGALTLYENQWDAGARRLTFANRGVVTPATCNQGWGVGIFDRGMRVADIDGDGRADVICLEPDGRITAWLNLQSGMTNVGQIKFSEGWDRANIRFADVEGSGRADIIWLNKYTGAGTVFENKGRQATSGSSFSWSNRGVLYAPIDRGETMHFTNQGGLGRADLLHVLPLTNRFESENLLTGDWLVPHPTADPGLPDYNTGGGDNGGGNDGDENGGGGGGGDQCTSEFEPGSRMALHENFFDPSLVFNPDDCSWYSFASYGNGKAIQVAVKTPSSKDWKRLDDADPLPNPGPWVGHLAVISPDVQRIGNKWVMYYAAKNRNGEGRCVGAATSDKMTGPYEPRQDPIGCYDDEGGSIDPSGFYDPRSNTRWIVFKIDGSRKGCGATPIVLQQVEDDGVTPRGDRITLLDQNDTEENSIEAPNLVYEDGRYLLFFSPDCWTTEDYSVSYATSDSVTGPYTRASDPVVSTIAGGLKGPGSASSNGKGHMVFSAWCDPDSTTRCMFETDYTFRDGQVTLGA
;
A
#
# COMPACT_ATOMS: atom_id res chain seq x y z
N MET A 1 -33.24 71.28 27.42
CA MET A 1 -33.95 70.63 28.55
C MET A 1 -33.78 69.14 28.38
N ARG A 2 -33.11 68.44 29.31
CA ARG A 2 -33.66 67.51 30.34
C ARG A 2 -34.50 66.35 29.78
N ARG A 3 -34.32 65.16 30.38
CA ARG A 3 -35.24 63.99 30.53
C ARG A 3 -36.73 64.25 30.20
N PRO A 4 -37.62 63.24 30.14
CA PRO A 4 -37.61 61.82 29.67
C PRO A 4 -38.80 61.58 28.67
N CYS A 5 -39.17 60.31 28.35
CA CYS A 5 -40.36 59.92 27.54
C CYS A 5 -40.36 60.44 26.08
N GLY A 6 -41.02 59.86 25.07
CA GLY A 6 -41.92 58.73 24.84
C GLY A 6 -42.06 58.63 23.30
N SER A 7 -42.19 57.44 22.71
CA SER A 7 -43.48 56.76 22.42
C SER A 7 -44.18 57.20 21.12
N GLN A 8 -44.68 56.18 20.41
CA GLN A 8 -45.72 56.12 19.37
C GLN A 8 -45.23 56.21 17.93
N ALA A 9 -45.34 55.14 17.12
CA ALA A 9 -46.50 54.42 16.56
C ALA A 9 -46.47 54.69 15.04
N GLY A 10 -46.56 53.73 14.12
CA GLY A 10 -47.42 52.55 14.10
C GLY A 10 -48.60 52.84 13.16
N TRP A 11 -48.40 52.71 11.83
CA TRP A 11 -49.38 52.52 10.74
C TRP A 11 -48.54 51.94 9.58
N GLY A 12 -48.88 50.93 8.79
CA GLY A 12 -50.11 50.21 8.51
C GLY A 12 -50.02 49.73 7.05
N LEU A 13 -50.12 48.42 6.83
CA LEU A 13 -50.68 47.72 5.64
C LEU A 13 -50.59 48.39 4.24
N ALA A 14 -49.87 47.71 3.31
CA ALA A 14 -50.20 47.32 1.91
C ALA A 14 -50.79 48.38 0.91
N PRO A 15 -50.93 48.13 -0.42
CA PRO A 15 -50.60 46.95 -1.24
C PRO A 15 -49.91 47.24 -2.60
N ALA A 16 -49.37 46.17 -3.20
CA ALA A 16 -49.54 45.69 -4.57
C ALA A 16 -49.42 46.58 -5.85
N PHE A 17 -49.06 45.84 -6.92
CA PHE A 17 -49.13 46.09 -8.37
C PHE A 17 -47.94 46.83 -8.99
N PHE A 18 -47.01 46.10 -9.62
CA PHE A 18 -47.03 45.51 -10.97
C PHE A 18 -46.60 46.48 -12.08
N PHE A 19 -45.57 46.01 -12.79
CA PHE A 19 -45.36 46.04 -14.23
C PHE A 19 -44.69 47.24 -14.93
N LEU A 20 -43.62 46.83 -15.64
CA LEU A 20 -43.32 47.02 -17.06
C LEU A 20 -42.37 48.17 -17.48
N PHE A 21 -41.15 47.73 -17.84
CA PHE A 21 -40.35 48.05 -19.03
C PHE A 21 -39.92 49.50 -19.34
N GLY A 22 -38.60 49.68 -19.43
CA GLY A 22 -37.94 49.77 -20.74
C GLY A 22 -37.43 51.13 -21.25
N HIS A 23 -36.11 51.14 -21.54
CA HIS A 23 -35.38 51.94 -22.55
C HIS A 23 -35.12 53.43 -22.32
N ALA A 24 -33.83 53.85 -22.32
CA ALA A 24 -33.16 54.37 -23.52
C ALA A 24 -31.81 55.09 -23.22
N THR A 25 -30.74 54.58 -23.82
CA THR A 25 -29.66 55.25 -24.61
C THR A 25 -28.94 56.53 -24.13
N ALA A 26 -27.66 56.34 -23.79
CA ALA A 26 -26.40 56.89 -24.36
C ALA A 26 -26.24 58.37 -24.79
N LEU A 27 -25.16 59.02 -24.31
CA LEU A 27 -24.03 59.58 -25.11
C LEU A 27 -22.87 60.14 -24.23
N ASP A 28 -21.69 59.55 -24.43
CA ASP A 28 -20.29 60.03 -24.46
C ASP A 28 -19.63 61.01 -23.46
N GLY A 29 -18.51 60.52 -22.90
CA GLY A 29 -17.33 61.22 -22.38
C GLY A 29 -16.11 60.26 -22.42
N PRO A 30 -14.85 60.75 -22.54
CA PRO A 30 -13.78 60.08 -23.29
C PRO A 30 -13.14 58.86 -22.61
N LEU A 31 -12.81 57.87 -23.45
CA LEU A 31 -12.05 56.66 -23.12
C LEU A 31 -10.61 56.99 -22.69
N PRO A 32 -10.11 56.47 -21.55
CA PRO A 32 -8.73 56.03 -21.48
C PRO A 32 -8.63 54.72 -22.27
N TYR A 33 -7.54 54.52 -23.01
CA TYR A 33 -7.22 53.37 -23.86
C TYR A 33 -7.76 53.45 -25.30
N GLY A 34 -6.81 53.60 -26.23
CA GLY A 34 -7.03 53.80 -27.66
C GLY A 34 -7.54 52.54 -28.36
N ALA A 35 -8.14 52.77 -29.52
CA ALA A 35 -8.88 51.80 -30.35
C ALA A 35 -8.03 50.69 -31.02
N ASN A 36 -6.95 50.24 -30.37
CA ASN A 36 -6.19 49.02 -30.69
C ASN A 36 -5.62 48.33 -29.43
N ALA A 37 -6.06 48.72 -28.22
CA ALA A 37 -5.71 48.01 -27.00
C ALA A 37 -6.78 46.93 -26.75
N ASN A 38 -6.49 45.71 -27.19
CA ASN A 38 -7.06 44.54 -26.57
C ASN A 38 -6.88 44.72 -25.05
N ALA A 39 -7.90 44.38 -24.24
CA ALA A 39 -7.61 43.90 -22.89
C ALA A 39 -6.48 42.85 -23.01
N PRO A 40 -5.66 42.56 -21.98
CA PRO A 40 -4.79 41.40 -22.02
C PRO A 40 -5.62 40.08 -21.96
N ASP A 41 -6.68 40.01 -22.75
CA ASP A 41 -7.37 38.82 -23.22
C ASP A 41 -6.57 38.28 -24.39
N VAL A 42 -5.78 37.28 -24.04
CA VAL A 42 -5.38 36.06 -24.74
C VAL A 42 -4.03 35.78 -24.10
N ILE A 43 -3.98 34.85 -23.15
CA ILE A 43 -2.73 34.17 -22.84
C ILE A 43 -2.41 33.39 -24.12
N SER A 44 -1.73 34.06 -25.05
CA SER A 44 -1.13 33.41 -26.21
C SER A 44 -0.06 32.49 -25.65
N TYR A 45 0.07 31.32 -26.26
CA TYR A 45 1.14 30.35 -26.03
C TYR A 45 2.49 30.94 -26.52
N GLU A 46 2.87 32.12 -26.04
CA GLU A 46 4.17 32.73 -26.26
C GLU A 46 5.10 32.27 -25.13
N GLN A 47 5.89 31.24 -25.44
CA GLN A 47 7.29 30.95 -25.11
C GLN A 47 8.01 31.57 -23.88
N ALA A 48 7.29 32.07 -22.89
CA ALA A 48 7.83 32.67 -21.67
C ALA A 48 7.08 32.18 -20.41
N TRP A 49 6.40 31.03 -20.51
CA TRP A 49 5.95 30.27 -19.35
C TRP A 49 7.12 29.44 -18.85
N ASP A 50 7.29 29.46 -17.55
CA ASP A 50 8.50 29.09 -16.83
C ASP A 50 9.10 27.72 -17.23
N THR A 51 10.27 27.75 -17.88
CA THR A 51 11.09 26.57 -18.18
C THR A 51 11.84 26.03 -16.95
N SER A 52 11.57 26.54 -15.74
CA SER A 52 12.21 26.10 -14.49
C SER A 52 11.64 24.80 -13.94
N TYR A 53 10.40 24.44 -14.33
CA TYR A 53 9.81 23.16 -14.00
C TYR A 53 10.34 22.08 -14.95
N PRO A 54 10.83 20.93 -14.44
CA PRO A 54 11.25 19.85 -15.31
C PRO A 54 10.10 19.49 -16.25
N VAL A 55 10.40 19.34 -17.53
CA VAL A 55 9.42 19.17 -18.62
C VAL A 55 8.57 17.89 -18.46
N PHE A 56 8.88 17.01 -17.50
CA PHE A 56 8.19 15.74 -17.30
C PHE A 56 8.21 15.32 -15.81
N GLU A 57 7.04 15.20 -15.16
CA GLU A 57 6.82 14.30 -14.01
C GLU A 57 6.72 12.86 -14.55
N GLY A 58 7.74 12.40 -15.27
CA GLY A 58 7.70 11.19 -16.08
C GLY A 58 9.02 10.92 -16.77
N TYR A 59 10.02 10.50 -16.00
CA TYR A 59 11.28 9.97 -16.53
C TYR A 59 11.57 8.64 -15.88
N THR A 60 11.90 7.64 -16.69
CA THR A 60 12.61 6.44 -16.23
C THR A 60 14.08 6.83 -16.02
N PRO A 61 14.64 6.64 -14.82
CA PRO A 61 15.94 7.21 -14.48
C PRO A 61 17.06 6.63 -15.38
N PRO A 62 17.99 7.46 -15.90
CA PRO A 62 19.20 6.97 -16.54
C PRO A 62 20.13 6.35 -15.48
N ILE A 63 20.78 5.25 -15.85
CA ILE A 63 21.77 4.52 -15.04
C ILE A 63 22.95 5.45 -14.75
N LEU A 64 23.13 5.81 -13.48
CA LEU A 64 24.39 6.37 -12.98
C LEU A 64 25.23 5.21 -12.43
N GLU A 65 26.31 4.91 -13.14
CA GLU A 65 27.45 4.16 -12.60
C GLU A 65 28.06 4.99 -11.46
N ASP A 66 28.01 4.50 -10.22
CA ASP A 66 29.20 4.51 -9.38
C ASP A 66 29.18 3.45 -8.28
N THR A 67 30.40 3.00 -8.02
CA THR A 67 30.89 1.91 -7.19
C THR A 67 30.43 1.92 -5.73
N GLU A 68 30.12 0.72 -5.23
CA GLU A 68 30.01 0.33 -3.81
C GLU A 68 29.11 1.19 -2.90
N ALA A 69 27.80 1.07 -3.12
CA ALA A 69 26.74 0.91 -2.11
C ALA A 69 25.40 1.33 -2.72
N ALA A 70 25.00 0.68 -3.82
CA ALA A 70 23.69 0.86 -4.41
C ALA A 70 23.30 -0.42 -5.16
N VAL A 71 22.08 -0.86 -4.87
CA VAL A 71 21.34 -1.95 -5.51
C VAL A 71 21.21 -1.60 -7.01
N ASN A 72 21.81 -2.41 -7.88
CA ASN A 72 21.86 -2.16 -9.31
C ASN A 72 20.69 -2.90 -10.00
N SER A 73 19.55 -2.21 -10.14
CA SER A 73 18.49 -2.55 -11.08
C SER A 73 18.86 -2.02 -12.46
N THR A 74 19.11 -2.91 -13.41
CA THR A 74 18.94 -2.59 -14.83
C THR A 74 17.55 -3.02 -15.25
N ASP A 75 16.53 -2.26 -14.84
CA ASP A 75 15.18 -2.39 -15.39
C ASP A 75 14.95 -1.35 -16.48
N ASN A 76 14.68 -1.90 -17.64
CA ASN A 76 14.20 -1.31 -18.87
C ASN A 76 12.92 -0.48 -18.62
N PRO A 77 12.67 0.62 -19.35
CA PRO A 77 11.66 1.61 -18.98
C PRO A 77 10.21 1.26 -19.40
N ASP A 78 9.84 -0.03 -19.44
CA ASP A 78 8.54 -0.47 -20.01
C ASP A 78 7.91 -1.70 -19.31
N SER A 79 8.19 -1.94 -18.02
CA SER A 79 7.51 -3.02 -17.28
C SER A 79 7.18 -2.63 -15.86
N ASP A 80 6.00 -2.03 -15.66
CA ASP A 80 5.27 -2.15 -14.40
C ASP A 80 4.80 -3.62 -14.25
N PRO A 81 5.27 -4.39 -13.25
CA PRO A 81 4.82 -5.76 -13.03
C PRO A 81 3.40 -5.84 -12.46
N GLY A 82 2.73 -4.70 -12.22
CA GLY A 82 1.38 -4.63 -11.67
C GLY A 82 0.25 -4.53 -12.69
N ALA A 83 0.54 -4.28 -13.97
CA ALA A 83 -0.47 -4.24 -15.03
C ALA A 83 -0.79 -5.65 -15.56
N ALA A 84 -1.06 -6.59 -14.64
CA ALA A 84 -1.71 -7.83 -14.98
C ALA A 84 -3.21 -7.56 -15.16
N ASP A 85 -3.69 -7.86 -16.36
CA ASP A 85 -5.09 -7.98 -16.76
C ASP A 85 -5.94 -8.61 -15.64
N LEU A 86 -6.80 -7.80 -15.00
CA LEU A 86 -7.57 -8.17 -13.81
C LEU A 86 -8.75 -9.09 -14.19
N GLY A 87 -8.47 -10.39 -14.26
CA GLY A 87 -9.49 -11.44 -14.26
C GLY A 87 -10.29 -11.49 -12.95
N ARG A 88 -11.58 -11.85 -13.07
CA ARG A 88 -12.58 -11.90 -11.97
C ARG A 88 -12.13 -12.76 -10.77
N ARG A 89 -12.38 -12.26 -9.55
CA ARG A 89 -12.38 -13.05 -8.30
C ARG A 89 -13.82 -13.39 -7.92
N ALA A 90 -14.05 -14.68 -7.64
CA ALA A 90 -15.32 -15.43 -7.52
C ALA A 90 -15.84 -16.02 -8.85
N ASP A 91 -15.98 -17.35 -8.88
CA ASP A 91 -16.44 -18.13 -10.05
C ASP A 91 -17.91 -17.86 -10.45
N SER A 92 -18.68 -17.09 -9.65
CA SER A 92 -20.07 -16.75 -9.96
C SER A 92 -20.57 -15.45 -9.30
N ASP A 93 -21.29 -14.61 -10.05
CA ASP A 93 -21.88 -13.34 -9.59
C ASP A 93 -23.29 -13.55 -9.00
N ILE A 94 -23.38 -14.25 -7.86
CA ILE A 94 -24.66 -14.62 -7.20
C ILE A 94 -24.70 -14.18 -5.73
N TYR A 95 -25.91 -13.99 -5.18
CA TYR A 95 -26.09 -13.78 -3.73
C TYR A 95 -26.07 -15.10 -2.96
N LEU A 96 -25.34 -15.14 -1.84
CA LEU A 96 -25.54 -16.10 -0.76
C LEU A 96 -26.68 -15.61 0.14
N ARG A 97 -27.86 -16.19 -0.01
CA ARG A 97 -28.97 -16.09 0.95
C ARG A 97 -28.76 -17.17 2.02
N VAL A 98 -28.03 -16.80 3.07
CA VAL A 98 -27.57 -17.73 4.12
C VAL A 98 -28.60 -17.82 5.23
N MET A 99 -28.99 -19.03 5.61
CA MET A 99 -29.78 -19.28 6.83
C MET A 99 -28.92 -19.96 7.90
N PRO A 100 -28.44 -19.21 8.91
CA PRO A 100 -27.90 -19.79 10.13
C PRO A 100 -29.04 -20.46 10.91
N LEU A 101 -29.07 -21.79 10.95
CA LEU A 101 -30.13 -22.60 11.56
C LEU A 101 -29.61 -23.38 12.78
N GLY A 102 -30.20 -23.15 13.95
CA GLY A 102 -29.78 -23.86 15.15
C GLY A 102 -30.41 -23.36 16.43
N ALA A 103 -29.68 -23.48 17.54
CA ALA A 103 -30.12 -23.04 18.86
C ALA A 103 -29.33 -21.80 19.35
N SER A 104 -29.00 -21.74 20.65
CA SER A 104 -28.36 -20.59 21.31
C SER A 104 -26.98 -20.21 20.74
N ILE A 105 -26.19 -21.19 20.27
CA ILE A 105 -24.89 -20.93 19.62
C ILE A 105 -25.08 -20.19 18.29
N THR A 106 -26.11 -20.56 17.51
CA THR A 106 -26.43 -19.88 16.24
C THR A 106 -27.02 -18.49 16.47
N GLN A 107 -27.78 -18.30 17.55
CA GLN A 107 -28.24 -16.98 17.97
C GLN A 107 -27.06 -16.05 18.31
N GLY A 108 -25.99 -16.59 18.90
CA GLY A 108 -24.84 -15.82 19.40
C GLY A 108 -24.87 -15.61 20.92
N TYR A 109 -25.58 -16.46 21.66
CA TYR A 109 -25.70 -16.36 23.12
C TYR A 109 -24.32 -16.39 23.81
N GLN A 110 -24.10 -15.47 24.75
CA GLN A 110 -22.83 -15.21 25.47
C GLN A 110 -21.66 -14.64 24.66
N SER A 111 -21.84 -14.30 23.38
CA SER A 111 -20.89 -13.39 22.72
C SER A 111 -21.08 -11.96 23.23
N THR A 112 -20.01 -11.16 23.27
CA THR A 112 -20.05 -9.78 23.79
C THR A 112 -20.94 -8.85 22.96
N ASP A 113 -21.08 -9.14 21.67
CA ASP A 113 -21.82 -8.35 20.69
C ASP A 113 -23.19 -8.96 20.31
N GLY A 114 -23.48 -10.17 20.80
CA GLY A 114 -24.68 -10.94 20.47
C GLY A 114 -24.71 -11.49 19.04
N ASN A 115 -23.63 -11.39 18.27
CA ASN A 115 -23.56 -11.84 16.87
C ASN A 115 -23.09 -13.31 16.74
N GLY A 116 -22.35 -13.81 17.73
CA GLY A 116 -21.71 -15.13 17.66
C GLY A 116 -20.78 -15.26 16.46
N TYR A 117 -20.81 -16.41 15.77
CA TYR A 117 -19.96 -16.65 14.60
C TYR A 117 -20.41 -15.86 13.35
N ARG A 118 -21.65 -15.35 13.33
CA ARG A 118 -22.30 -14.84 12.11
C ARG A 118 -21.60 -13.61 11.54
N GLN A 119 -21.13 -12.69 12.39
CA GLN A 119 -20.38 -11.51 11.94
C GLN A 119 -19.06 -11.91 11.29
N TRP A 120 -18.26 -12.73 11.96
CA TRP A 120 -16.96 -13.19 11.48
C TRP A 120 -17.06 -13.96 10.16
N LEU A 121 -18.02 -14.87 10.07
CA LEU A 121 -18.26 -15.67 8.86
C LEU A 121 -18.69 -14.79 7.69
N ARG A 122 -19.64 -13.87 7.95
CA ARG A 122 -20.14 -12.96 6.93
C ARG A 122 -19.05 -11.99 6.44
N SER A 123 -18.17 -11.53 7.32
CA SER A 123 -17.01 -10.74 6.92
C SER A 123 -16.08 -11.57 6.04
N LYS A 124 -15.75 -12.83 6.41
CA LYS A 124 -14.89 -13.67 5.56
C LYS A 124 -15.49 -13.96 4.19
N LEU A 125 -16.78 -14.29 4.11
CA LEU A 125 -17.45 -14.52 2.83
C LEU A 125 -17.39 -13.28 1.91
N ARG A 126 -17.50 -12.08 2.49
CA ARG A 126 -17.36 -10.83 1.72
C ARG A 126 -15.91 -10.54 1.32
N PHE A 127 -14.92 -10.92 2.14
CA PHE A 127 -13.48 -10.79 1.84
C PHE A 127 -13.15 -11.60 0.59
N GLU A 128 -13.80 -12.75 0.47
CA GLU A 128 -13.65 -13.71 -0.63
C GLU A 128 -14.55 -13.37 -1.84
N GLY A 129 -15.21 -12.21 -1.84
CA GLY A 129 -15.96 -11.69 -2.98
C GLY A 129 -17.45 -12.05 -3.05
N TRP A 130 -18.03 -12.74 -2.06
CA TRP A 130 -19.45 -13.11 -2.08
C TRP A 130 -20.39 -11.97 -1.69
N LYS A 131 -21.49 -11.82 -2.43
CA LYS A 131 -22.65 -11.02 -2.01
C LYS A 131 -23.43 -11.81 -0.96
N VAL A 132 -23.59 -11.30 0.27
CA VAL A 132 -24.21 -12.06 1.39
C VAL A 132 -25.41 -11.34 1.99
N ASN A 133 -26.52 -12.08 2.13
CA ASN A 133 -27.78 -11.73 2.80
C ASN A 133 -28.15 -12.83 3.81
N ASN A 134 -28.12 -12.55 5.12
CA ASN A 134 -28.60 -13.52 6.11
C ASN A 134 -30.13 -13.49 6.19
N VAL A 135 -30.76 -14.65 6.40
CA VAL A 135 -32.22 -14.77 6.55
C VAL A 135 -32.62 -15.65 7.73
N GLY A 136 -33.78 -15.35 8.31
CA GLY A 136 -34.39 -16.11 9.39
C GLY A 136 -35.41 -15.28 10.18
N SER A 137 -36.16 -15.92 11.07
CA SER A 137 -37.25 -15.29 11.83
C SER A 137 -36.76 -14.45 13.02
N LYS A 138 -35.48 -14.56 13.39
CA LYS A 138 -34.85 -13.88 14.54
C LYS A 138 -33.87 -12.81 14.07
N LYS A 139 -33.64 -11.82 14.94
CA LYS A 139 -32.72 -10.70 14.73
C LYS A 139 -31.96 -10.41 16.02
N ASP A 140 -30.71 -10.84 16.10
CA ASP A 140 -29.91 -10.81 17.33
C ASP A 140 -28.51 -10.27 17.06
N GLY A 141 -27.98 -9.47 17.99
CA GLY A 141 -26.65 -8.89 17.90
C GLY A 141 -26.57 -7.49 17.25
N SER A 142 -25.35 -6.97 17.18
CA SER A 142 -25.02 -5.63 16.68
C SER A 142 -24.65 -5.54 15.19
N MET A 143 -24.47 -6.68 14.49
CA MET A 143 -24.09 -6.69 13.08
C MET A 143 -25.19 -6.12 12.17
N ALA A 144 -24.79 -5.52 11.05
CA ALA A 144 -25.72 -4.84 10.13
C ALA A 144 -26.80 -5.76 9.56
N ASP A 145 -26.47 -7.04 9.35
CA ASP A 145 -27.34 -8.07 8.78
C ASP A 145 -27.46 -9.22 9.79
N ARG A 146 -28.29 -8.96 10.80
CA ARG A 146 -28.39 -9.75 12.04
C ARG A 146 -29.48 -10.83 12.00
N ASP A 147 -30.03 -11.09 10.83
CA ASP A 147 -31.08 -12.08 10.63
C ASP A 147 -30.52 -13.50 10.85
N ASN A 148 -31.29 -14.36 11.52
CA ASN A 148 -30.90 -15.74 11.83
C ASN A 148 -32.10 -16.61 12.22
N GLU A 149 -31.90 -17.93 12.29
CA GLU A 149 -32.87 -18.92 12.76
C GLU A 149 -32.31 -19.70 13.97
N GLY A 150 -31.75 -18.98 14.95
CA GLY A 150 -31.24 -19.51 16.21
C GLY A 150 -32.29 -19.48 17.33
N HIS A 151 -32.65 -20.64 17.89
CA HIS A 151 -33.67 -20.78 18.95
C HIS A 151 -33.10 -21.40 20.23
N PRO A 152 -32.72 -20.58 21.24
CA PRO A 152 -32.14 -21.08 22.49
C PRO A 152 -32.97 -22.17 23.17
N GLY A 153 -32.28 -23.22 23.62
CA GLY A 153 -32.89 -24.34 24.36
C GLY A 153 -33.58 -25.41 23.50
N PHE A 154 -33.64 -25.26 22.17
CA PHE A 154 -34.36 -26.19 21.31
C PHE A 154 -33.54 -27.44 20.98
N VAL A 155 -34.17 -28.63 21.07
CA VAL A 155 -33.64 -29.91 20.57
C VAL A 155 -33.83 -30.06 19.06
N ILE A 156 -33.21 -31.06 18.41
CA ILE A 156 -33.23 -31.24 16.94
C ILE A 156 -34.64 -31.13 16.33
N ASP A 157 -35.65 -31.81 16.89
CA ASP A 157 -37.02 -31.79 16.36
C ASP A 157 -37.68 -30.41 16.44
N GLN A 158 -37.33 -29.62 17.46
CA GLN A 158 -37.86 -28.27 17.64
C GLN A 158 -37.20 -27.30 16.65
N VAL A 159 -35.88 -27.42 16.43
CA VAL A 159 -35.18 -26.66 15.37
C VAL A 159 -35.77 -26.97 13.99
N HIS A 160 -36.03 -28.25 13.70
CA HIS A 160 -36.69 -28.67 12.46
C HIS A 160 -38.08 -28.04 12.30
N ASN A 161 -38.87 -27.96 13.38
CA ASN A 161 -40.18 -27.33 13.35
C ASN A 161 -40.13 -25.82 13.10
N GLU A 162 -39.11 -25.09 13.57
CA GLU A 162 -38.94 -23.67 13.25
C GLU A 162 -38.47 -23.47 11.80
N PHE A 163 -37.58 -24.32 11.29
CA PHE A 163 -37.21 -24.31 9.87
C PHE A 163 -38.45 -24.41 8.96
N ARG A 164 -39.42 -25.30 9.27
CA ARG A 164 -40.67 -25.43 8.49
C ARG A 164 -41.50 -24.14 8.44
N LYS A 165 -41.36 -23.25 9.43
CA LYS A 165 -42.03 -21.94 9.45
C LYS A 165 -41.27 -20.88 8.66
N SER A 166 -39.97 -21.07 8.44
CA SER A 166 -39.08 -20.13 7.73
C SER A 166 -38.64 -20.60 6.34
N MET A 167 -38.94 -21.85 5.94
CA MET A 167 -38.53 -22.42 4.65
C MET A 167 -39.11 -21.66 3.43
N TRP A 168 -40.18 -20.87 3.63
CA TRP A 168 -40.72 -19.98 2.59
C TRP A 168 -39.70 -18.93 2.11
N MET A 169 -38.66 -18.64 2.91
CA MET A 169 -37.58 -17.70 2.57
C MET A 169 -36.58 -18.27 1.56
N LYS A 170 -36.62 -19.58 1.26
CA LYS A 170 -35.80 -20.28 0.25
C LYS A 170 -34.30 -19.88 0.24
N PRO A 171 -33.56 -20.05 1.36
CA PRO A 171 -32.10 -19.87 1.37
C PRO A 171 -31.41 -20.81 0.36
N ASN A 172 -30.34 -20.34 -0.29
CA ASN A 172 -29.50 -21.21 -1.14
C ASN A 172 -28.33 -21.85 -0.37
N LEU A 173 -28.05 -21.37 0.85
CA LEU A 173 -27.08 -21.96 1.77
C LEU A 173 -27.68 -22.06 3.18
N VAL A 174 -27.76 -23.27 3.74
CA VAL A 174 -28.26 -23.52 5.10
C VAL A 174 -27.13 -24.07 5.96
N LEU A 175 -26.84 -23.40 7.08
CA LEU A 175 -25.81 -23.80 8.04
C LEU A 175 -26.48 -24.37 9.29
N ILE A 176 -26.32 -25.68 9.55
CA ILE A 176 -27.06 -26.37 10.62
C ILE A 176 -26.15 -26.68 11.80
N ASN A 177 -26.46 -26.13 12.97
CA ASN A 177 -25.90 -26.55 14.25
C ASN A 177 -27.03 -26.86 15.25
N ALA A 178 -27.37 -28.15 15.38
CA ALA A 178 -28.46 -28.65 16.23
C ALA A 178 -28.12 -30.00 16.86
N GLY A 179 -28.33 -30.13 18.18
CA GLY A 179 -28.06 -31.37 18.93
C GLY A 179 -27.48 -31.14 20.34
N THR A 180 -26.93 -29.96 20.63
CA THR A 180 -26.35 -29.66 21.97
C THR A 180 -27.40 -29.80 23.09
N ASN A 181 -28.65 -29.38 22.84
CA ASN A 181 -29.72 -29.48 23.82
C ASN A 181 -30.27 -30.91 23.97
N ASP A 182 -30.10 -31.77 22.97
CA ASP A 182 -30.48 -33.18 23.07
C ASP A 182 -29.64 -33.89 24.14
N CYS A 183 -28.40 -33.43 24.37
CA CYS A 183 -27.54 -33.90 25.45
C CYS A 183 -27.89 -33.35 26.84
N ALA A 184 -28.88 -32.46 26.98
CA ALA A 184 -29.26 -31.88 28.27
C ALA A 184 -30.16 -32.78 29.11
N ASP A 185 -30.93 -33.70 28.49
CA ASP A 185 -31.82 -34.65 29.16
C ASP A 185 -31.49 -36.09 28.73
N PRO A 186 -31.15 -37.01 29.66
CA PRO A 186 -30.82 -38.40 29.32
C PRO A 186 -32.00 -39.21 28.76
N ASN A 187 -33.23 -38.70 28.81
CA ASN A 187 -34.40 -39.33 28.19
C ASN A 187 -34.56 -39.00 26.69
N ASN A 188 -33.76 -38.07 26.17
CA ASN A 188 -33.79 -37.73 24.75
C ASN A 188 -33.21 -38.88 23.91
N ASP A 189 -33.72 -39.03 22.70
CA ASP A 189 -33.25 -40.04 21.75
C ASP A 189 -31.92 -39.61 21.09
N VAL A 190 -30.82 -39.91 21.77
CA VAL A 190 -29.46 -39.68 21.30
C VAL A 190 -29.08 -40.68 20.20
N VAL A 191 -29.53 -41.94 20.30
CA VAL A 191 -29.23 -43.00 19.33
C VAL A 191 -29.88 -42.73 17.96
N GLY A 192 -31.07 -42.12 17.95
CA GLY A 192 -31.79 -41.72 16.75
C GLY A 192 -31.48 -40.30 16.25
N ALA A 193 -30.54 -39.57 16.85
CA ALA A 193 -30.25 -38.18 16.49
C ALA A 193 -29.90 -38.01 15.00
N GLY A 194 -29.07 -38.89 14.43
CA GLY A 194 -28.73 -38.89 13.01
C GLY A 194 -29.93 -39.09 12.10
N GLY A 195 -30.93 -39.89 12.51
CA GLY A 195 -32.18 -40.07 11.78
C GLY A 195 -33.06 -38.81 11.79
N ARG A 196 -33.06 -38.06 12.90
CA ARG A 196 -33.80 -36.79 13.01
C ARG A 196 -33.14 -35.67 12.22
N ILE A 197 -31.81 -35.59 12.23
CA ILE A 197 -31.06 -34.67 11.36
C ILE A 197 -31.26 -35.04 9.89
N ARG A 198 -31.26 -36.33 9.54
CA ARG A 198 -31.62 -36.81 8.18
C ARG A 198 -32.98 -36.28 7.74
N SER A 199 -34.00 -36.41 8.59
CA SER A 199 -35.35 -35.91 8.30
C SER A 199 -35.38 -34.40 8.02
N MET A 200 -34.61 -33.60 8.77
CA MET A 200 -34.47 -32.17 8.54
C MET A 200 -33.77 -31.85 7.21
N VAL A 201 -32.67 -32.55 6.90
CA VAL A 201 -31.93 -32.39 5.64
C VAL A 201 -32.80 -32.79 4.43
N ASP A 202 -33.52 -33.91 4.52
CA ASP A 202 -34.44 -34.35 3.47
C ASP A 202 -35.56 -33.33 3.25
N ASP A 203 -36.12 -32.74 4.31
CA ASP A 203 -37.16 -31.72 4.21
C ASP A 203 -36.63 -30.43 3.55
N ILE A 204 -35.39 -30.03 3.84
CA ILE A 204 -34.71 -28.90 3.17
C ILE A 204 -34.60 -29.17 1.66
N TYR A 205 -34.07 -30.32 1.26
CA TYR A 205 -33.91 -30.65 -0.16
C TYR A 205 -35.25 -30.80 -0.90
N ASN A 206 -36.26 -31.35 -0.26
CA ASN A 206 -37.59 -31.54 -0.86
C ASN A 206 -38.33 -30.22 -1.08
N ASN A 207 -38.08 -29.18 -0.27
CA ASN A 207 -38.82 -27.91 -0.33
C ASN A 207 -38.03 -26.76 -0.95
N ILE A 208 -36.70 -26.85 -1.02
CA ILE A 208 -35.83 -25.79 -1.55
C ILE A 208 -34.93 -26.37 -2.66
N PRO A 209 -35.42 -26.42 -3.91
CA PRO A 209 -34.65 -26.94 -5.03
C PRO A 209 -33.31 -26.21 -5.19
N GLY A 210 -32.24 -26.99 -5.18
CA GLY A 210 -30.88 -26.52 -5.45
C GLY A 210 -30.12 -25.90 -4.27
N VAL A 211 -30.70 -25.93 -3.07
CA VAL A 211 -30.04 -25.54 -1.81
C VAL A 211 -28.77 -26.35 -1.54
N THR A 212 -27.78 -25.71 -0.94
CA THR A 212 -26.59 -26.36 -0.36
C THR A 212 -26.72 -26.38 1.17
N VAL A 213 -26.45 -27.53 1.79
CA VAL A 213 -26.56 -27.71 3.24
C VAL A 213 -25.19 -28.00 3.84
N ILE A 214 -24.81 -27.30 4.90
CA ILE A 214 -23.60 -27.63 5.67
C ILE A 214 -24.00 -28.01 7.09
N LEU A 215 -23.64 -29.22 7.51
CA LEU A 215 -23.87 -29.72 8.85
C LEU A 215 -22.65 -29.47 9.72
N SER A 216 -22.85 -28.89 10.91
CA SER A 216 -21.83 -28.81 11.94
C SER A 216 -21.95 -30.00 12.89
N THR A 217 -20.82 -30.55 13.34
CA THR A 217 -20.81 -31.41 14.54
C THR A 217 -21.16 -30.60 15.80
N ILE A 218 -21.28 -31.26 16.95
CA ILE A 218 -21.65 -30.61 18.22
C ILE A 218 -20.40 -30.12 18.96
N VAL A 219 -20.46 -28.91 19.53
CA VAL A 219 -19.36 -28.34 20.34
C VAL A 219 -19.08 -29.25 21.55
N LYS A 220 -17.82 -29.31 21.98
CA LYS A 220 -17.44 -30.05 23.20
C LYS A 220 -18.17 -29.52 24.44
N SER A 221 -18.27 -30.36 25.46
CA SER A 221 -18.80 -30.01 26.78
C SER A 221 -17.76 -30.25 27.87
N THR A 222 -17.71 -29.40 28.89
CA THR A 222 -16.89 -29.64 30.09
C THR A 222 -17.50 -30.69 31.03
N ASP A 223 -18.80 -30.99 30.88
CA ASP A 223 -19.48 -32.11 31.54
C ASP A 223 -19.25 -33.42 30.76
N ALA A 224 -18.73 -34.44 31.45
CA ALA A 224 -18.32 -35.71 30.84
C ALA A 224 -19.47 -36.52 30.22
N ALA A 225 -20.67 -36.48 30.80
CA ALA A 225 -21.83 -37.19 30.27
C ALA A 225 -22.34 -36.51 28.99
N LYS A 226 -22.39 -35.17 29.01
CA LYS A 226 -22.75 -34.37 27.83
C LYS A 226 -21.69 -34.45 26.74
N GLN A 227 -20.42 -34.57 27.09
CA GLN A 227 -19.32 -34.77 26.13
C GLN A 227 -19.47 -36.11 25.39
N ALA A 228 -19.72 -37.21 26.12
CA ALA A 228 -19.95 -38.52 25.50
C ALA A 228 -21.17 -38.51 24.57
N CYS A 229 -22.25 -37.80 24.95
CA CYS A 229 -23.41 -37.59 24.07
C CYS A 229 -23.06 -36.75 22.82
N ALA A 230 -22.33 -35.65 22.99
CA ALA A 230 -21.91 -34.81 21.88
C ALA A 230 -21.04 -35.59 20.88
N GLU A 231 -20.16 -36.47 21.36
CA GLU A 231 -19.34 -37.39 20.53
C GLU A 231 -20.19 -38.40 19.77
N ASP A 232 -21.22 -38.97 20.40
CA ASP A 232 -22.15 -39.90 19.73
C ASP A 232 -22.94 -39.22 18.62
N ILE A 233 -23.59 -38.08 18.91
CA ILE A 233 -24.34 -37.32 17.91
C ILE A 233 -23.42 -36.86 16.78
N SER A 234 -22.21 -36.39 17.10
CA SER A 234 -21.26 -35.94 16.07
C SER A 234 -20.75 -37.08 15.19
N ARG A 235 -20.57 -38.30 15.73
CA ARG A 235 -20.30 -39.50 14.92
C ARG A 235 -21.44 -39.77 13.95
N GLN A 236 -22.69 -39.71 14.42
CA GLN A 236 -23.86 -39.90 13.57
C GLN A 236 -23.98 -38.82 12.48
N ILE A 237 -23.63 -37.55 12.77
CA ILE A 237 -23.58 -36.46 11.77
C ILE A 237 -22.53 -36.76 10.70
N ARG A 238 -21.33 -37.20 11.07
CA ARG A 238 -20.28 -37.59 10.11
C ARG A 238 -20.73 -38.73 9.21
N ASP A 239 -21.35 -39.76 9.77
CA ASP A 239 -21.90 -40.89 9.01
C ASP A 239 -23.04 -40.46 8.09
N LEU A 240 -23.88 -39.52 8.55
CA LEU A 240 -24.96 -38.96 7.77
C LEU A 240 -24.43 -38.21 6.54
N VAL A 241 -23.48 -37.28 6.70
CA VAL A 241 -22.88 -36.54 5.58
C VAL A 241 -22.28 -37.50 4.55
N ARG A 242 -21.58 -38.56 5.01
CA ARG A 242 -21.05 -39.62 4.12
C ARG A 242 -22.14 -40.34 3.33
N SER A 243 -23.34 -40.50 3.88
CA SER A 243 -24.45 -41.17 3.19
C SER A 243 -25.10 -40.33 2.08
N TYR A 244 -24.85 -39.01 2.05
CA TYR A 244 -25.33 -38.08 1.03
C TYR A 244 -24.27 -37.79 -0.07
N ARG A 245 -23.24 -38.63 -0.21
CA ARG A 245 -22.21 -38.51 -1.27
C ARG A 245 -22.86 -38.32 -2.64
N GLY A 246 -22.49 -37.23 -3.32
CA GLY A 246 -23.07 -36.83 -4.62
C GLY A 246 -24.21 -35.80 -4.54
N GLN A 247 -24.65 -35.41 -3.34
CA GLN A 247 -25.56 -34.27 -3.12
C GLN A 247 -24.80 -33.04 -2.61
N ARG A 248 -25.46 -31.87 -2.62
CA ARG A 248 -24.88 -30.56 -2.25
C ARG A 248 -24.76 -30.37 -0.74
N ILE A 249 -23.95 -31.20 -0.11
CA ILE A 249 -23.78 -31.25 1.35
C ILE A 249 -22.31 -31.08 1.78
N GLY A 250 -22.08 -30.37 2.88
CA GLY A 250 -20.77 -30.19 3.51
C GLY A 250 -20.76 -30.53 5.01
N LEU A 251 -19.57 -30.67 5.59
CA LEU A 251 -19.34 -30.90 7.03
C LEU A 251 -18.45 -29.80 7.62
N ALA A 252 -18.89 -29.20 8.73
CA ALA A 252 -18.14 -28.27 9.57
C ALA A 252 -17.81 -28.95 10.92
N ASP A 253 -16.63 -29.56 11.05
CA ASP A 253 -16.28 -30.37 12.23
C ASP A 253 -15.75 -29.52 13.41
N ILE A 254 -16.66 -28.77 14.04
CA ILE A 254 -16.34 -27.92 15.19
C ILE A 254 -15.91 -28.72 16.43
N GLN A 255 -16.27 -30.00 16.51
CA GLN A 255 -16.01 -30.82 17.68
C GLN A 255 -14.52 -31.15 17.79
N VAL A 256 -13.85 -31.39 16.66
CA VAL A 256 -12.39 -31.60 16.63
C VAL A 256 -11.66 -30.27 16.77
N ALA A 257 -12.21 -29.20 16.21
CA ALA A 257 -11.60 -27.88 16.15
C ALA A 257 -11.51 -27.14 17.49
N MET A 258 -12.60 -27.13 18.27
CA MET A 258 -12.72 -26.24 19.42
C MET A 258 -12.28 -26.92 20.72
N PRO A 259 -11.22 -26.43 21.40
CA PRO A 259 -10.86 -26.92 22.73
C PRO A 259 -11.85 -26.42 23.79
N ALA A 260 -12.02 -27.17 24.88
CA ALA A 260 -12.92 -26.81 25.98
C ALA A 260 -12.54 -25.48 26.67
N THR A 261 -11.29 -25.01 26.50
CA THR A 261 -10.81 -23.72 26.98
C THR A 261 -11.44 -22.53 26.27
N MET A 262 -12.04 -22.73 25.09
CA MET A 262 -12.77 -21.70 24.34
C MET A 262 -14.26 -21.67 24.68
N LEU A 263 -14.68 -22.33 25.77
CA LEU A 263 -16.04 -22.30 26.28
C LEU A 263 -16.14 -21.38 27.51
N ASN A 264 -17.28 -20.72 27.65
CA ASN A 264 -17.62 -19.95 28.83
C ASN A 264 -17.82 -20.87 30.05
N ALA A 265 -18.01 -20.27 31.23
CA ALA A 265 -18.16 -20.99 32.50
C ALA A 265 -19.33 -21.98 32.55
N ASP A 266 -20.31 -21.86 31.65
CA ASP A 266 -21.42 -22.81 31.55
C ASP A 266 -21.06 -24.12 30.83
N GLY A 267 -19.85 -24.20 30.27
CA GLY A 267 -19.27 -25.41 29.70
C GLY A 267 -19.81 -25.82 28.34
N VAL A 268 -20.63 -24.99 27.67
CA VAL A 268 -21.25 -25.33 26.37
C VAL A 268 -21.31 -24.18 25.36
N HIS A 269 -21.30 -22.91 25.79
CA HIS A 269 -21.32 -21.77 24.86
C HIS A 269 -19.89 -21.26 24.59
N PRO A 270 -19.51 -20.98 23.32
CA PRO A 270 -18.20 -20.43 22.99
C PRO A 270 -17.95 -19.02 23.55
N THR A 271 -16.70 -18.70 23.85
CA THR A 271 -16.22 -17.31 24.04
C THR A 271 -16.19 -16.58 22.69
N ASP A 272 -15.91 -15.27 22.67
CA ASP A 272 -15.75 -14.51 21.41
C ASP A 272 -14.66 -15.12 20.50
N ALA A 273 -13.55 -15.57 21.08
CA ALA A 273 -12.49 -16.28 20.35
C ALA A 273 -12.99 -17.63 19.81
N GLY A 274 -13.78 -18.37 20.59
CA GLY A 274 -14.43 -19.61 20.16
C GLY A 274 -15.41 -19.38 19.02
N TYR A 275 -16.21 -18.31 19.06
CA TYR A 275 -17.11 -17.94 17.96
C TYR A 275 -16.34 -17.52 16.69
N LYS A 276 -15.20 -16.84 16.82
CA LYS A 276 -14.32 -16.51 15.70
C LYS A 276 -13.70 -17.76 15.05
N LEU A 277 -13.28 -18.75 15.85
CA LEU A 277 -12.85 -20.07 15.35
C LEU A 277 -14.00 -20.81 14.66
N PHE A 278 -15.21 -20.76 15.22
CA PHE A 278 -16.39 -21.37 14.61
C PHE A 278 -16.66 -20.80 13.22
N ALA A 279 -16.53 -19.48 13.04
CA ALA A 279 -16.61 -18.88 11.72
C ALA A 279 -15.54 -19.39 10.74
N ALA A 280 -14.32 -19.66 11.22
CA ALA A 280 -13.26 -20.27 10.40
C ALA A 280 -13.62 -21.69 9.95
N VAL A 281 -14.25 -22.48 10.83
CA VAL A 281 -14.77 -23.82 10.50
C VAL A 281 -15.91 -23.77 9.49
N TRP A 282 -16.82 -22.81 9.61
CA TRP A 282 -17.87 -22.60 8.62
C TRP A 282 -17.31 -22.18 7.26
N TRP A 283 -16.35 -21.26 7.24
CA TRP A 283 -15.68 -20.82 6.01
C TRP A 283 -14.99 -21.99 5.31
N ASP A 284 -14.25 -22.81 6.05
CA ASP A 284 -13.60 -24.02 5.56
C ASP A 284 -14.59 -24.99 4.88
N ALA A 285 -15.76 -25.18 5.49
CA ALA A 285 -16.80 -26.02 4.92
C ALA A 285 -17.46 -25.40 3.69
N ILE A 286 -17.67 -24.07 3.68
CA ILE A 286 -18.27 -23.35 2.55
C ILE A 286 -17.35 -23.36 1.33
N ARG A 287 -16.05 -23.04 1.49
CA ARG A 287 -15.10 -23.05 0.35
C ARG A 287 -15.01 -24.41 -0.33
N LYS A 288 -15.20 -25.52 0.41
CA LYS A 288 -15.18 -26.89 -0.12
C LYS A 288 -16.40 -27.24 -0.98
N VAL A 289 -17.54 -26.59 -0.74
CA VAL A 289 -18.79 -26.83 -1.48
C VAL A 289 -19.19 -25.67 -2.40
N GLN A 290 -18.38 -24.61 -2.46
CA GLN A 290 -18.76 -23.34 -3.07
C GLN A 290 -19.16 -23.46 -4.56
N ALA A 291 -18.48 -24.31 -5.33
CA ALA A 291 -18.79 -24.57 -6.74
C ALA A 291 -20.19 -25.20 -6.96
N GLN A 292 -20.80 -25.75 -5.90
CA GLN A 292 -22.10 -26.40 -5.96
C GLN A 292 -23.25 -25.44 -5.61
N ILE A 293 -22.94 -24.28 -5.02
CA ILE A 293 -23.93 -23.30 -4.58
C ILE A 293 -24.59 -22.66 -5.82
N GLN A 294 -25.92 -22.64 -5.84
CA GLN A 294 -26.71 -22.05 -6.93
C GLN A 294 -27.33 -20.71 -6.50
N PRO A 295 -27.70 -19.82 -7.44
CA PRO A 295 -28.42 -18.59 -7.11
C PRO A 295 -29.69 -18.85 -6.28
N PRO A 296 -30.08 -17.92 -5.39
CA PRO A 296 -31.27 -18.08 -4.57
C PRO A 296 -32.53 -17.91 -5.41
N ALA A 297 -33.58 -18.67 -5.08
CA ALA A 297 -34.87 -18.52 -5.73
C ALA A 297 -35.49 -17.15 -5.37
N THR A 298 -36.10 -16.48 -6.35
CA THR A 298 -36.85 -15.25 -6.11
C THR A 298 -38.05 -15.52 -5.18
N VAL A 299 -38.17 -14.72 -4.12
CA VAL A 299 -39.27 -14.79 -3.15
C VAL A 299 -39.87 -13.40 -2.98
N SER A 300 -41.19 -13.28 -3.17
CA SER A 300 -41.89 -12.00 -2.98
C SER A 300 -41.69 -11.48 -1.55
N GLY A 301 -41.20 -10.24 -1.40
CA GLY A 301 -40.94 -9.62 -0.10
C GLY A 301 -39.55 -9.90 0.48
N ILE A 302 -38.73 -10.71 -0.20
CA ILE A 302 -37.30 -10.82 0.07
C ILE A 302 -36.58 -10.30 -1.17
N ASP A 303 -35.91 -9.17 -1.01
CA ASP A 303 -35.09 -8.60 -2.06
C ASP A 303 -33.63 -8.79 -1.67
N ASP A 304 -32.94 -9.67 -2.40
CA ASP A 304 -31.52 -9.91 -2.18
C ASP A 304 -30.67 -8.69 -2.57
N ALA A 305 -31.20 -7.80 -3.44
CA ALA A 305 -30.54 -6.59 -3.92
C ALA A 305 -31.00 -5.29 -3.22
N SER A 306 -32.21 -5.21 -2.66
CA SER A 306 -32.65 -3.97 -2.01
C SER A 306 -32.04 -3.81 -0.62
N ALA A 307 -31.13 -2.85 -0.54
CA ALA A 307 -31.36 -1.74 0.36
C ALA A 307 -32.59 -0.98 -0.14
N ASN A 308 -33.66 -0.88 0.65
CA ASN A 308 -34.77 0.01 0.29
C ASN A 308 -34.25 1.46 0.22
N HIS A 309 -34.04 1.96 -1.00
CA HIS A 309 -33.82 3.37 -1.28
C HIS A 309 -35.14 4.13 -1.10
N LYS A 310 -35.21 4.94 -0.03
CA LYS A 310 -35.59 6.36 -0.05
C LYS A 310 -35.84 6.87 1.37
N ALA A 311 -34.97 7.76 1.86
CA ALA A 311 -35.30 9.15 2.22
C ALA A 311 -34.26 9.84 3.14
N ASP A 312 -33.34 9.11 3.80
CA ASP A 312 -32.27 9.73 4.58
C ASP A 312 -30.91 9.02 4.45
N CYS A 313 -30.28 9.13 3.28
CA CYS A 313 -28.89 8.74 3.06
C CYS A 313 -27.87 9.66 3.77
N ARG A 314 -28.25 10.25 4.91
CA ARG A 314 -27.40 11.17 5.66
C ARG A 314 -26.18 10.45 6.20
N LYS A 315 -25.05 11.13 6.16
CA LYS A 315 -23.85 10.66 6.83
C LYS A 315 -24.09 10.60 8.34
N VAL A 316 -23.97 9.40 8.90
CA VAL A 316 -23.98 9.16 10.35
C VAL A 316 -22.55 8.84 10.80
N ALA A 317 -22.12 9.49 11.88
CA ALA A 317 -20.84 9.21 12.52
C ALA A 317 -20.79 7.75 12.98
N GLY A 318 -19.66 7.08 12.77
CA GLY A 318 -19.47 5.67 13.17
C GLY A 318 -20.26 4.63 12.37
N ALA A 319 -21.04 5.04 11.36
CA ALA A 319 -21.79 4.15 10.48
C ALA A 319 -21.09 3.90 9.13
N ALA A 320 -19.75 3.99 9.11
CA ALA A 320 -18.95 3.79 7.91
C ALA A 320 -19.08 2.35 7.39
N ARG A 321 -19.09 2.17 6.06
CA ARG A 321 -18.81 0.89 5.40
C ARG A 321 -17.54 1.06 4.57
N GLY A 322 -16.63 0.09 4.68
CA GLY A 322 -15.27 0.16 4.17
C GLY A 322 -14.27 -0.41 5.20
N PRO A 323 -12.97 -0.43 4.88
CA PRO A 323 -12.38 0.12 3.66
C PRO A 323 -12.72 -0.75 2.45
N VAL A 324 -12.92 -0.12 1.29
CA VAL A 324 -13.07 -0.80 -0.02
C VAL A 324 -11.99 -0.29 -0.94
N GLN A 325 -11.14 -1.16 -1.47
CA GLN A 325 -10.13 -0.71 -2.42
C GLN A 325 -10.82 -0.15 -3.66
N SER A 326 -10.64 1.15 -3.89
CA SER A 326 -11.29 1.85 -5.00
C SER A 326 -10.37 2.04 -6.18
N GLN A 327 -9.06 1.94 -6.00
CA GLN A 327 -8.09 2.07 -7.09
C GLN A 327 -6.75 1.41 -6.70
N VAL A 328 -6.11 0.78 -7.68
CA VAL A 328 -4.98 -0.15 -7.48
C VAL A 328 -3.58 0.48 -7.44
N GLY A 329 -3.48 1.78 -7.74
CA GLY A 329 -2.21 2.47 -7.97
C GLY A 329 -2.11 3.02 -9.39
N SER A 330 -1.99 4.33 -9.55
CA SER A 330 -1.77 5.03 -10.84
C SER A 330 -1.18 6.42 -10.59
N GLY A 331 -0.95 7.25 -11.61
CA GLY A 331 -0.37 8.58 -11.41
C GLY A 331 1.16 8.60 -11.39
N HIS A 332 1.70 9.81 -11.34
CA HIS A 332 3.08 10.08 -11.77
C HIS A 332 3.90 10.81 -10.69
N ASP A 333 5.20 10.57 -10.67
CA ASP A 333 6.16 11.28 -9.82
C ASP A 333 7.42 11.66 -10.60
N ASP A 334 8.28 12.47 -10.00
CA ASP A 334 9.55 12.92 -10.59
C ASP A 334 10.77 12.14 -10.05
N GLY A 335 10.56 10.92 -9.54
CA GLY A 335 11.60 10.04 -9.06
C GLY A 335 12.22 10.47 -7.72
N ASN A 336 13.48 10.09 -7.48
CA ASN A 336 14.29 10.60 -6.38
C ASN A 336 15.16 11.76 -6.87
N TYR A 337 15.65 12.62 -5.97
CA TYR A 337 16.52 13.73 -6.37
C TYR A 337 17.84 13.22 -6.96
N GLN A 338 18.18 13.75 -8.13
CA GLN A 338 19.47 13.58 -8.78
C GLN A 338 20.19 14.92 -8.81
N HIS A 339 21.36 14.97 -8.16
CA HIS A 339 22.13 16.20 -8.07
C HIS A 339 22.94 16.47 -9.35
N SER A 340 22.90 17.72 -9.78
CA SER A 340 23.80 18.28 -10.79
C SER A 340 24.10 19.73 -10.41
N SER A 341 25.30 20.21 -10.71
CA SER A 341 25.66 21.59 -10.43
C SER A 341 26.62 22.18 -11.46
N GLU A 342 26.54 23.50 -11.62
CA GLU A 342 27.38 24.27 -12.53
C GLU A 342 28.26 25.24 -11.73
N ALA A 343 29.57 25.12 -11.85
CA ALA A 343 30.50 26.03 -11.18
C ALA A 343 30.40 27.44 -11.78
N LYS A 344 30.03 28.44 -10.97
CA LYS A 344 29.97 29.86 -11.39
C LYS A 344 31.19 30.66 -10.92
N GLY A 345 32.01 30.08 -10.05
CA GLY A 345 33.24 30.70 -9.56
C GLY A 345 32.99 31.82 -8.55
N VAL A 346 33.94 32.76 -8.47
CA VAL A 346 33.93 33.86 -7.49
C VAL A 346 32.93 34.95 -7.89
N LEU A 347 32.04 35.31 -6.98
CA LEU A 347 31.11 36.43 -7.16
C LEU A 347 31.74 37.74 -6.70
N SER A 348 32.22 38.55 -7.65
CA SER A 348 32.96 39.79 -7.36
C SER A 348 32.18 40.81 -6.52
N THR A 349 30.86 40.84 -6.63
CA THR A 349 29.98 41.76 -5.86
C THR A 349 29.58 41.21 -4.49
N ALA A 350 29.93 39.97 -4.15
CA ALA A 350 29.60 39.33 -2.87
C ALA A 350 30.81 39.15 -1.95
N ARG A 351 32.02 39.57 -2.37
CA ARG A 351 33.24 39.45 -1.56
C ARG A 351 33.09 40.13 -0.19
N ILE A 352 33.70 39.50 0.81
CA ILE A 352 33.67 39.88 2.22
C ILE A 352 35.08 40.29 2.65
N ASP A 353 35.32 41.58 2.82
CA ASP A 353 36.62 42.07 3.26
C ASP A 353 36.76 42.02 4.80
N LYS A 354 37.91 41.55 5.28
CA LYS A 354 38.28 41.55 6.71
C LYS A 354 38.65 42.95 7.20
N GLY A 355 39.03 43.85 6.29
CA GLY A 355 39.42 45.22 6.63
C GLY A 355 40.56 45.28 7.66
N GLN A 356 40.36 46.06 8.73
CA GLN A 356 41.27 46.15 9.88
C GLN A 356 40.66 45.45 11.11
N ASP A 357 39.68 44.56 10.91
CA ASP A 357 39.00 43.89 12.00
C ASP A 357 39.97 42.93 12.72
N PRO A 358 39.90 42.84 14.06
CA PRO A 358 40.71 41.92 14.85
C PRO A 358 40.35 40.45 14.52
N LYS A 359 41.32 39.55 14.72
CA LYS A 359 41.17 38.12 14.40
C LYS A 359 39.92 37.47 15.02
N SER A 360 39.56 37.87 16.24
CA SER A 360 38.37 37.37 16.94
C SER A 360 37.05 37.64 16.20
N ILE A 361 36.97 38.73 15.44
CA ILE A 361 35.80 39.07 14.61
C ILE A 361 35.89 38.38 13.25
N THR A 362 37.08 38.35 12.65
CA THR A 362 37.26 37.72 11.34
C THR A 362 37.08 36.20 11.38
N ASP A 363 37.45 35.54 12.48
CA ASP A 363 37.27 34.09 12.68
C ASP A 363 35.80 33.69 12.79
N ALA A 364 34.95 34.54 13.36
CA ALA A 364 33.50 34.30 13.49
C ALA A 364 32.73 34.61 12.20
N THR A 365 33.37 35.24 11.20
CA THR A 365 32.70 35.72 9.98
C THR A 365 31.90 34.62 9.28
N PRO A 366 32.41 33.39 9.04
CA PRO A 366 31.63 32.35 8.38
C PRO A 366 30.30 32.01 9.06
N ALA A 367 30.23 32.03 10.40
CA ALA A 367 28.99 31.77 11.14
C ALA A 367 27.97 32.93 11.06
N HIS A 368 28.39 34.10 10.57
CA HIS A 368 27.63 35.35 10.57
C HIS A 368 27.21 35.80 9.15
N ILE A 369 27.38 34.93 8.16
CA ILE A 369 26.94 35.13 6.77
C ILE A 369 25.76 34.24 6.46
N PHE A 370 24.70 34.84 5.91
CA PHE A 370 23.45 34.16 5.58
C PHE A 370 22.98 34.56 4.18
N PHE A 371 22.12 33.73 3.61
CA PHE A 371 21.44 33.97 2.36
C PHE A 371 19.95 33.73 2.57
N ALA A 372 19.15 34.78 2.45
CA ALA A 372 17.69 34.69 2.60
C ALA A 372 16.99 35.84 1.88
N ASN A 373 15.78 35.61 1.39
CA ASN A 373 14.96 36.65 0.74
C ASN A 373 14.46 37.68 1.77
N LEU A 374 15.04 38.89 1.80
CA LEU A 374 14.61 39.95 2.70
C LEU A 374 13.74 41.02 2.03
N VAL A 375 13.86 41.18 0.72
CA VAL A 375 13.26 42.32 0.00
C VAL A 375 12.09 41.93 -0.91
N LEU A 376 12.18 40.81 -1.63
CA LEU A 376 11.18 40.46 -2.64
C LEU A 376 10.07 39.60 -2.03
N GLY A 377 9.13 40.24 -1.35
CA GLY A 377 8.03 39.57 -0.64
C GLY A 377 6.68 39.66 -1.35
N ASP A 378 6.61 39.51 -2.68
CA ASP A 378 5.29 39.42 -3.32
C ASP A 378 4.76 37.99 -3.12
N PRO A 379 3.73 37.76 -2.27
CA PRO A 379 3.18 36.43 -2.03
C PRO A 379 2.56 35.81 -3.30
N ASN A 380 2.29 36.64 -4.32
CA ASN A 380 1.74 36.22 -5.60
C ASN A 380 2.80 35.93 -6.65
N VAL A 381 4.05 36.36 -6.44
CA VAL A 381 5.16 35.94 -7.30
C VAL A 381 5.51 34.49 -6.96
N ASP A 382 6.07 33.79 -7.93
CA ASP A 382 6.61 32.46 -7.68
C ASP A 382 7.80 32.58 -6.73
N ARG A 383 7.84 31.79 -5.67
CA ARG A 383 8.97 31.80 -4.73
C ARG A 383 10.28 31.36 -5.42
N SER A 384 10.22 30.71 -6.59
CA SER A 384 11.39 30.47 -7.44
C SER A 384 12.09 31.76 -7.87
N ALA A 385 11.34 32.86 -8.02
CA ALA A 385 11.84 34.18 -8.35
C ALA A 385 12.28 35.00 -7.11
N ALA A 386 11.99 34.52 -5.90
CA ALA A 386 12.40 35.11 -4.63
C ALA A 386 13.86 34.76 -4.31
N LEU A 387 14.77 35.49 -4.97
CA LEU A 387 16.22 35.34 -4.79
C LEU A 387 16.65 35.67 -3.36
N ASP A 388 17.62 34.92 -2.86
CA ASP A 388 18.17 35.14 -1.53
C ASP A 388 19.21 36.27 -1.53
N ASP A 389 19.03 37.24 -0.64
CA ASP A 389 19.93 38.36 -0.41
C ASP A 389 21.14 37.92 0.42
N TRP A 390 22.30 38.52 0.18
CA TRP A 390 23.51 38.27 0.98
C TRP A 390 23.44 39.08 2.27
N ILE A 391 23.54 38.44 3.43
CA ILE A 391 23.35 39.07 4.74
C ILE A 391 24.62 38.87 5.59
N ARG A 392 25.03 39.92 6.28
CA ARG A 392 26.10 39.88 7.29
C ARG A 392 25.63 40.44 8.62
N VAL A 393 25.80 39.64 9.68
CA VAL A 393 25.63 40.09 11.07
C VAL A 393 27.01 40.45 11.64
N TYR A 394 27.36 41.73 11.64
CA TYR A 394 28.63 42.18 12.18
C TYR A 394 28.56 42.32 13.71
N HIS A 395 29.26 41.45 14.43
CA HIS A 395 29.37 41.51 15.89
C HIS A 395 30.67 42.19 16.30
N ASN A 396 30.57 43.35 16.95
CA ASN A 396 31.74 44.16 17.28
C ASN A 396 32.39 43.76 18.63
N GLN A 397 33.56 44.33 18.94
CA GLN A 397 34.29 44.03 20.19
C GLN A 397 33.57 44.46 21.48
N GLN A 398 32.52 45.29 21.38
CA GLN A 398 31.71 45.76 22.51
C GLN A 398 30.49 44.88 22.74
N GLY A 399 30.37 43.77 21.99
CA GLY A 399 29.24 42.87 22.07
C GLY A 399 27.98 43.39 21.38
N LYS A 400 28.10 44.26 20.36
CA LYS A 400 26.96 44.84 19.63
C LYS A 400 26.85 44.30 18.21
N ASN A 401 25.63 43.96 17.81
CA ASN A 401 25.31 43.55 16.45
C ASN A 401 24.98 44.76 15.55
N ALA A 402 25.44 44.70 14.31
CA ALA A 402 25.00 45.54 13.21
C ALA A 402 24.66 44.66 12.00
N TYR A 403 23.53 44.94 11.36
CA TYR A 403 23.00 44.09 10.29
C TYR A 403 23.12 44.79 8.95
N TRP A 404 23.65 44.06 7.97
CA TRP A 404 23.84 44.56 6.61
C TRP A 404 23.34 43.51 5.63
N PHE A 405 22.70 43.96 4.56
CA PHE A 405 22.36 43.09 3.44
C PHE A 405 22.85 43.71 2.13
N ARG A 406 23.00 42.86 1.10
CA ARG A 406 23.13 43.26 -0.30
C ARG A 406 22.02 42.56 -1.06
N GLN A 407 21.19 43.34 -1.74
CA GLN A 407 20.10 42.78 -2.53
C GLN A 407 20.65 41.89 -3.64
N ASN A 408 20.07 40.72 -3.84
CA ASN A 408 20.37 39.90 -5.02
C ASN A 408 19.66 40.48 -6.24
N LEU A 409 20.44 40.88 -7.25
CA LEU A 409 19.96 41.49 -8.48
C LEU A 409 19.83 40.49 -9.64
N GLY A 410 20.00 39.19 -9.35
CA GLY A 410 20.01 38.11 -10.32
C GLY A 410 21.36 37.89 -10.99
N GLY A 411 21.54 36.69 -11.55
CA GLY A 411 22.75 36.30 -12.29
C GLY A 411 24.04 36.38 -11.47
N GLY A 412 23.97 36.12 -10.16
CA GLY A 412 25.12 36.17 -9.25
C GLY A 412 25.60 37.58 -8.89
N LYS A 413 24.81 38.62 -9.19
CA LYS A 413 25.15 40.01 -8.87
C LYS A 413 24.42 40.48 -7.62
N PHE A 414 25.15 41.21 -6.78
CA PHE A 414 24.65 41.78 -5.54
C PHE A 414 24.78 43.30 -5.56
N GLY A 415 23.78 43.97 -5.00
CA GLY A 415 23.76 45.43 -4.84
C GLY A 415 24.78 45.94 -3.81
N ALA A 416 24.70 47.24 -3.53
CA ALA A 416 25.50 47.85 -2.48
C ALA A 416 25.06 47.34 -1.09
N SER A 417 25.99 47.38 -0.13
CA SER A 417 25.67 47.08 1.28
C SER A 417 24.76 48.16 1.86
N VAL A 418 23.62 47.73 2.42
CA VAL A 418 22.65 48.58 3.09
C VAL A 418 22.44 48.06 4.51
N SER A 419 22.47 48.95 5.49
CA SER A 419 22.20 48.61 6.89
C SER A 419 20.70 48.49 7.14
N PHE A 420 20.31 47.58 8.02
CA PHE A 420 18.93 47.44 8.49
C PHE A 420 18.88 47.14 9.99
N ASP A 421 17.69 47.20 10.57
CA ASP A 421 17.43 46.89 11.97
C ASP A 421 16.42 45.74 12.04
N VAL A 422 16.71 44.76 12.90
CA VAL A 422 15.84 43.60 13.18
C VAL A 422 14.82 43.89 14.29
N ASP A 423 14.75 45.13 14.80
CA ASP A 423 13.83 45.58 15.84
C ASP A 423 13.91 44.74 17.14
N MET A 424 15.08 44.15 17.40
CA MET A 424 15.30 43.23 18.51
C MET A 424 16.74 43.30 19.00
N ASN A 425 16.93 43.33 20.32
CA ASN A 425 18.26 43.24 20.91
C ASN A 425 18.73 41.77 20.95
N CYS A 426 19.57 41.39 19.98
CA CYS A 426 20.20 40.07 19.90
C CYS A 426 21.72 40.12 20.15
N ASP A 427 22.21 41.13 20.86
CA ASP A 427 23.63 41.40 21.12
C ASP A 427 24.34 40.28 21.90
N SER A 428 23.60 39.49 22.68
CA SER A 428 24.14 38.42 23.54
C SER A 428 24.12 37.03 22.92
N GLY A 429 23.51 36.85 21.74
CA GLY A 429 23.32 35.55 21.10
C GLY A 429 24.52 35.16 20.22
N PRO A 430 25.11 33.96 20.34
CA PRO A 430 26.22 33.54 19.50
C PRO A 430 25.80 33.07 18.10
N ARG A 431 24.49 32.91 17.83
CA ARG A 431 23.96 32.39 16.55
C ARG A 431 22.62 33.03 16.17
N TYR A 432 22.36 33.04 14.87
CA TYR A 432 21.17 33.62 14.24
C TYR A 432 20.66 32.69 13.14
N ALA A 433 19.39 32.85 12.74
CA ALA A 433 18.85 32.20 11.56
C ALA A 433 17.87 33.13 10.83
N PHE A 434 17.66 32.83 9.55
CA PHE A 434 16.68 33.51 8.69
C PHE A 434 15.81 32.45 8.01
N ALA A 435 14.50 32.52 8.22
CA ALA A 435 13.51 31.61 7.64
C ALA A 435 12.13 32.29 7.67
N ASP A 436 11.17 31.83 6.87
CA ASP A 436 9.83 32.44 6.82
C ASP A 436 8.96 31.87 7.95
N PHE A 437 8.58 32.67 8.95
CA PHE A 437 7.84 32.23 10.14
C PHE A 437 6.32 32.27 9.95
N ASN A 438 5.81 33.15 9.09
CA ASN A 438 4.38 33.41 8.90
C ASN A 438 3.87 33.06 7.48
N ASN A 439 4.72 32.49 6.63
CA ASN A 439 4.47 32.10 5.25
C ASN A 439 4.08 33.28 4.34
N ASP A 440 4.68 34.47 4.55
CA ASP A 440 4.44 35.65 3.71
C ASP A 440 5.41 35.80 2.52
N GLY A 441 6.39 34.91 2.43
CA GLY A 441 7.40 34.87 1.37
C GLY A 441 8.70 35.58 1.73
N LEU A 442 8.74 36.31 2.85
CA LEU A 442 9.93 36.98 3.37
C LEU A 442 10.57 36.13 4.47
N ALA A 443 11.89 36.14 4.53
CA ALA A 443 12.59 35.55 5.65
C ALA A 443 12.56 36.49 6.86
N ASP A 444 12.12 35.93 7.99
CA ASP A 444 12.11 36.52 9.31
C ASP A 444 13.41 36.26 10.06
N PHE A 445 13.67 37.05 11.09
CA PHE A 445 14.90 36.96 11.88
C PHE A 445 14.69 36.17 13.17
N PHE A 446 15.54 35.16 13.38
CA PHE A 446 15.56 34.32 14.57
C PHE A 446 16.82 34.61 15.39
N CYS A 447 16.63 35.10 16.62
CA CYS A 447 17.69 35.27 17.61
C CYS A 447 17.79 34.02 18.49
N LEU A 448 18.89 33.27 18.35
CA LEU A 448 19.11 32.05 19.11
C LEU A 448 19.85 32.37 20.42
N GLN A 449 19.23 32.03 21.55
CA GLN A 449 19.66 32.43 22.88
C GLN A 449 20.14 31.22 23.69
N GLN A 450 20.70 31.50 24.87
CA GLN A 450 21.25 30.45 25.75
C GLN A 450 20.19 29.40 26.11
N GLY A 451 20.59 28.13 26.16
CA GLY A 451 19.72 27.02 26.50
C GLY A 451 18.61 26.75 25.47
N SER A 452 18.88 26.99 24.19
CA SER A 452 17.97 26.76 23.05
C SER A 452 16.72 27.64 22.97
N ALA A 453 16.63 28.72 23.76
CA ALA A 453 15.57 29.71 23.61
C ALA A 453 15.66 30.44 22.27
N VAL A 454 14.52 30.84 21.70
CA VAL A 454 14.45 31.53 20.41
C VAL A 454 13.49 32.70 20.49
N SER A 455 13.95 33.86 20.02
CA SER A 455 13.13 35.05 19.80
C SER A 455 13.02 35.36 18.31
N VAL A 456 11.84 35.83 17.87
CA VAL A 456 11.55 36.08 16.45
C VAL A 456 11.25 37.56 16.21
N SER A 457 11.66 38.07 15.05
CA SER A 457 11.24 39.37 14.53
C SER A 457 10.78 39.22 13.09
N LEU A 458 9.54 39.65 12.83
CA LEU A 458 8.88 39.50 11.53
C LEU A 458 9.38 40.54 10.54
N ASN A 459 9.68 40.14 9.31
CA ASN A 459 10.03 41.01 8.21
C ASN A 459 8.77 41.56 7.54
N LEU A 460 8.55 42.86 7.66
CA LEU A 460 7.42 43.60 7.09
C LEU A 460 7.69 44.07 5.64
N GLY A 461 8.78 43.59 5.04
CA GLY A 461 9.25 43.95 3.71
C GLY A 461 9.87 45.34 3.61
N GLY A 462 10.06 45.77 2.36
CA GLY A 462 10.69 47.04 2.02
C GLY A 462 12.16 46.93 1.62
N ASN A 463 12.72 48.04 1.14
CA ASN A 463 14.14 48.14 0.78
C ASN A 463 14.68 49.51 1.28
N PRO A 464 15.39 49.56 2.44
CA PRO A 464 15.79 48.43 3.27
C PRO A 464 14.61 47.70 3.95
N PRO A 465 14.77 46.41 4.29
CA PRO A 465 13.73 45.64 4.97
C PRO A 465 13.47 46.19 6.37
N LYS A 466 12.23 46.07 6.83
CA LYS A 466 11.78 46.54 8.15
C LYS A 466 11.32 45.35 8.97
N PHE A 467 11.69 45.32 10.24
CA PHE A 467 11.35 44.23 11.13
C PHE A 467 10.45 44.68 12.29
N LYS A 468 9.74 43.73 12.89
CA LYS A 468 8.93 43.92 14.09
C LYS A 468 9.09 42.73 15.04
N SER A 469 9.61 42.97 16.24
CA SER A 469 9.83 41.88 17.19
C SER A 469 8.54 41.29 17.76
N LEU A 470 8.48 39.96 17.79
CA LEU A 470 7.48 39.18 18.54
C LEU A 470 7.97 38.82 19.95
N GLY A 471 9.25 39.05 20.24
CA GLY A 471 9.92 38.60 21.46
C GLY A 471 10.23 37.10 21.44
N GLN A 472 10.37 36.52 22.62
CA GLN A 472 10.70 35.09 22.78
C GLN A 472 9.49 34.21 22.46
N VAL A 473 9.64 33.34 21.46
CA VAL A 473 8.58 32.43 20.98
C VAL A 473 8.85 30.97 21.36
N VAL A 474 10.11 30.63 21.66
CA VAL A 474 10.51 29.31 22.19
C VAL A 474 11.26 29.52 23.53
N PRO A 475 10.86 28.82 24.62
CA PRO A 475 11.55 28.90 25.90
C PRO A 475 12.87 28.11 25.92
N THR A 476 13.66 28.32 26.96
CA THR A 476 14.86 27.51 27.26
C THR A 476 14.47 26.07 27.58
N HIS A 477 15.25 25.10 27.07
CA HIS A 477 15.07 23.68 27.34
C HIS A 477 16.34 23.08 27.95
N ASP A 478 16.17 22.25 28.99
CA ASP A 478 17.27 21.57 29.66
C ASP A 478 17.95 20.55 28.73
N GLY A 479 19.28 20.48 28.81
CA GLY A 479 20.10 19.52 28.05
C GLY A 479 20.44 19.93 26.62
N PHE A 480 19.88 21.04 26.13
CA PHE A 480 20.17 21.58 24.79
C PHE A 480 20.84 22.95 24.89
N ASN A 481 21.70 23.24 23.92
CA ASN A 481 22.39 24.51 23.77
C ASN A 481 21.99 25.18 22.45
N VAL A 482 22.41 26.44 22.31
CA VAL A 482 22.21 27.23 21.10
C VAL A 482 22.74 26.55 19.82
N GLU A 483 23.78 25.74 19.95
CA GLU A 483 24.43 24.99 18.87
C GLU A 483 23.55 23.86 18.30
N ASP A 484 22.60 23.38 19.11
CA ASP A 484 21.72 22.26 18.74
C ASP A 484 20.51 22.75 17.93
N VAL A 485 20.19 24.05 17.94
CA VAL A 485 18.99 24.60 17.29
C VAL A 485 19.14 24.66 15.77
N ARG A 486 18.10 24.23 15.05
CA ARG A 486 17.91 24.46 13.62
C ARG A 486 16.51 25.03 13.39
N ILE A 487 16.40 25.93 12.42
CA ILE A 487 15.16 26.54 12.00
C ILE A 487 14.99 26.16 10.52
N GLY A 488 13.86 25.53 10.18
CA GLY A 488 13.59 25.08 8.82
C GLY A 488 12.17 24.54 8.69
N ASP A 489 11.60 24.55 7.49
CA ASP A 489 10.25 24.08 7.21
C ASP A 489 10.26 22.58 6.89
N ILE A 490 9.88 21.75 7.87
CA ILE A 490 9.97 20.28 7.73
C ILE A 490 8.66 19.71 7.17
N ASP A 491 7.50 20.26 7.52
CA ASP A 491 6.22 19.73 7.05
C ASP A 491 5.76 20.31 5.70
N GLY A 492 6.49 21.30 5.17
CA GLY A 492 6.29 21.91 3.85
C GLY A 492 5.09 22.84 3.79
N ASP A 493 4.72 23.45 4.91
CA ASP A 493 3.57 24.35 5.00
C ASP A 493 3.91 25.84 4.78
N GLY A 494 5.18 26.13 4.54
CA GLY A 494 5.75 27.44 4.27
C GLY A 494 6.18 28.20 5.52
N ARG A 495 5.95 27.65 6.71
CA ARG A 495 6.34 28.24 8.00
C ARG A 495 7.51 27.48 8.59
N ALA A 496 8.45 28.22 9.15
CA ALA A 496 9.62 27.66 9.77
C ALA A 496 9.28 26.93 11.08
N ASP A 497 9.79 25.71 11.20
CA ASP A 497 9.69 24.88 12.38
C ASP A 497 10.91 25.03 13.30
N TYR A 498 10.73 24.66 14.57
CA TYR A 498 11.79 24.66 15.56
C TYR A 498 12.34 23.24 15.73
N CYS A 499 13.59 23.04 15.35
CA CYS A 499 14.27 21.76 15.42
C CYS A 499 15.49 21.80 16.35
N LEU A 500 15.83 20.64 16.90
CA LEU A 500 17.01 20.37 17.69
C LEU A 500 17.74 19.16 17.09
N VAL A 501 19.05 19.27 16.96
CA VAL A 501 19.93 18.21 16.48
C VAL A 501 20.72 17.65 17.67
N LYS A 502 20.52 16.38 17.98
CA LYS A 502 21.26 15.68 19.03
C LYS A 502 22.70 15.42 18.59
N SER A 503 23.58 15.07 19.53
CA SER A 503 25.02 14.88 19.28
C SER A 503 25.35 13.84 18.20
N ASP A 504 24.48 12.85 18.03
CA ASP A 504 24.54 11.76 17.05
C ASP A 504 23.85 12.08 15.71
N GLY A 505 23.35 13.31 15.55
CA GLY A 505 22.78 13.81 14.29
C GLY A 505 21.28 13.59 14.14
N VAL A 506 20.63 12.98 15.14
CA VAL A 506 19.16 12.81 15.20
C VAL A 506 18.49 14.17 15.29
N VAL A 507 17.46 14.38 14.46
CA VAL A 507 16.68 15.62 14.43
C VAL A 507 15.34 15.40 15.13
N ILE A 508 15.04 16.28 16.08
CA ILE A 508 13.74 16.36 16.72
C ILE A 508 13.13 17.74 16.45
N CYS A 509 11.84 17.83 16.16
CA CYS A 509 11.20 19.11 15.81
C CYS A 509 9.85 19.32 16.50
N SER A 510 9.50 20.60 16.64
CA SER A 510 8.16 21.08 16.94
C SER A 510 7.70 21.94 15.75
N ARG A 511 6.50 21.65 15.27
CA ARG A 511 5.89 22.33 14.14
C ARG A 511 5.34 23.70 14.55
N ASN A 512 5.51 24.72 13.71
CA ASN A 512 4.76 25.97 13.82
C ASN A 512 3.36 25.82 13.19
N GLY A 513 2.35 25.54 14.02
CA GLY A 513 0.96 25.36 13.55
C GLY A 513 0.18 26.65 13.30
N GLY A 514 0.84 27.80 13.38
CA GLY A 514 0.27 29.15 13.34
C GLY A 514 -0.53 29.51 12.08
N TYR A 515 -0.96 30.76 11.96
CA TYR A 515 -1.54 31.30 10.71
C TYR A 515 -1.36 32.81 10.69
N ALA A 516 -0.99 33.35 9.52
CA ALA A 516 -0.48 34.72 9.42
C ALA A 516 0.56 34.97 10.55
N ASP A 517 0.52 36.13 11.20
CA ASP A 517 1.48 36.49 12.26
C ASP A 517 1.29 35.72 13.60
N LYS A 518 0.26 34.86 13.72
CA LYS A 518 0.04 34.07 14.93
C LYS A 518 0.79 32.75 14.85
N TYR A 519 1.28 32.28 16.00
CA TYR A 519 2.00 31.01 16.10
C TYR A 519 1.54 30.19 17.31
N PHE A 520 1.76 28.88 17.21
CA PHE A 520 1.72 27.94 18.33
C PHE A 520 2.51 26.68 17.95
N TRP A 521 3.04 25.99 18.94
CA TRP A 521 3.91 24.83 18.73
C TRP A 521 3.14 23.52 18.88
N GLN A 522 3.35 22.61 17.94
CA GLN A 522 2.78 21.26 17.94
C GLN A 522 3.86 20.22 17.64
N GLY A 523 3.49 18.94 17.77
CA GLY A 523 4.39 17.83 17.49
C GLY A 523 4.33 17.42 16.03
N PHE A 524 5.29 16.59 15.61
CA PHE A 524 5.24 15.92 14.31
C PHE A 524 4.54 14.56 14.39
N THR A 525 4.67 13.82 15.50
CA THR A 525 4.02 12.51 15.66
C THR A 525 2.56 12.66 16.09
N THR A 526 2.28 13.61 16.97
CA THR A 526 0.94 13.87 17.52
C THR A 526 0.74 15.38 17.68
N GLU A 527 -0.52 15.81 17.69
CA GLU A 527 -0.89 17.22 17.83
C GLU A 527 -0.36 17.85 19.13
N ASP A 528 -0.53 17.14 20.25
CA ASP A 528 -0.07 17.57 21.58
C ASP A 528 1.40 17.22 21.87
N GLY A 529 2.07 16.50 20.96
CA GLY A 529 3.49 16.20 21.07
C GLY A 529 4.32 17.47 20.94
N LEU A 530 5.57 17.45 21.41
CA LEU A 530 6.56 18.48 21.11
C LEU A 530 7.91 17.80 20.94
N ARG A 531 8.76 18.32 20.04
CA ARG A 531 10.13 17.82 19.83
C ARG A 531 10.17 16.30 19.58
N GLY A 532 9.28 15.84 18.70
CA GLY A 532 9.27 14.44 18.24
C GLY A 532 10.42 14.17 17.27
N VAL A 533 10.91 12.93 17.21
CA VAL A 533 11.91 12.54 16.22
C VAL A 533 11.31 12.66 14.83
N VAL A 534 11.96 13.43 13.96
CA VAL A 534 11.57 13.55 12.56
C VAL A 534 12.53 12.82 11.63
N PHE A 535 13.79 12.69 12.02
CA PHE A 535 14.81 11.99 11.23
C PHE A 535 15.93 11.45 12.12
N ASP A 536 16.43 10.25 11.80
CA ASP A 536 17.54 9.60 12.49
C ASP A 536 18.54 9.05 11.46
N LYS A 537 19.65 9.78 11.31
CA LYS A 537 20.84 9.29 10.63
C LYS A 537 21.88 8.92 11.68
N ASN A 538 21.82 7.68 12.14
CA ASN A 538 22.81 7.09 13.03
C ASN A 538 24.25 7.45 12.61
N ASN A 539 25.05 7.97 13.55
CA ASN A 539 26.48 8.32 13.44
C ASN A 539 26.84 9.63 12.69
N ALA A 540 25.91 10.56 12.50
CA ALA A 540 26.24 11.90 11.96
C ALA A 540 26.66 12.87 13.08
N ASN A 541 27.78 13.60 12.92
CA ASN A 541 28.09 14.66 13.88
C ASN A 541 27.14 15.85 13.67
N ARG A 542 26.47 16.30 14.74
CA ARG A 542 25.54 17.45 14.75
C ARG A 542 26.07 18.72 14.07
N ASN A 543 27.38 18.96 14.13
CA ASN A 543 27.99 20.19 13.61
C ASN A 543 27.86 20.30 12.08
N GLY A 544 27.78 19.16 11.39
CA GLY A 544 27.60 19.11 9.94
C GLY A 544 26.14 19.20 9.50
N VAL A 545 25.17 19.12 10.41
CA VAL A 545 23.76 19.06 10.05
C VAL A 545 23.24 20.45 9.69
N VAL A 546 22.70 20.58 8.48
CA VAL A 546 22.00 21.75 7.94
C VAL A 546 20.65 21.30 7.38
N LEU A 547 19.63 22.13 7.59
CA LEU A 547 18.31 21.97 6.97
C LEU A 547 18.19 23.01 5.85
N ALA A 548 17.93 22.57 4.63
CA ALA A 548 17.75 23.46 3.48
C ALA A 548 17.06 22.73 2.31
N ASP A 549 16.08 23.36 1.69
CA ASP A 549 15.37 22.91 0.48
C ASP A 549 16.29 22.81 -0.75
N LEU A 550 16.89 21.65 -0.99
CA LEU A 550 17.88 21.46 -2.06
C LEU A 550 17.20 21.21 -3.41
N ASN A 551 16.06 20.53 -3.42
CA ASN A 551 15.32 20.14 -4.63
C ASN A 551 14.31 21.20 -5.10
N GLY A 552 14.03 22.23 -4.28
CA GLY A 552 13.15 23.36 -4.61
C GLY A 552 11.67 23.06 -4.43
N ASP A 553 11.30 22.14 -3.53
CA ASP A 553 9.92 21.74 -3.28
C ASP A 553 9.27 22.41 -2.05
N PHE A 554 9.99 23.35 -1.45
CA PHE A 554 9.64 24.08 -0.22
C PHE A 554 9.61 23.23 1.05
N ARG A 555 10.21 22.05 1.04
CA ARG A 555 10.51 21.27 2.25
C ARG A 555 12.01 21.30 2.48
N ASP A 556 12.43 21.63 3.69
CA ASP A 556 13.85 21.61 4.00
C ASP A 556 14.37 20.17 4.11
N ASP A 557 15.40 19.89 3.32
CA ASP A 557 16.10 18.61 3.28
C ASP A 557 17.15 18.50 4.38
N TYR A 558 17.51 17.27 4.74
CA TYR A 558 18.60 17.02 5.67
C TYR A 558 19.91 16.93 4.90
N LEU A 559 20.83 17.84 5.21
CA LEU A 559 22.16 17.90 4.65
C LEU A 559 23.19 17.64 5.74
N TRP A 560 24.09 16.68 5.52
CA TRP A 560 25.25 16.48 6.37
C TRP A 560 26.53 16.92 5.65
N ILE A 561 27.11 18.02 6.13
CA ILE A 561 28.32 18.61 5.59
C ILE A 561 29.54 17.95 6.25
N GLY A 562 30.43 17.36 5.46
CA GLY A 562 31.71 16.82 5.91
C GLY A 562 32.76 17.89 6.21
N ASP A 563 33.89 17.48 6.78
CA ASP A 563 34.96 18.39 7.19
C ASP A 563 35.58 19.17 6.01
N ASN A 564 35.64 18.56 4.82
CA ASN A 564 36.08 19.21 3.58
C ASN A 564 34.93 19.94 2.85
N GLY A 565 33.73 20.02 3.43
CA GLY A 565 32.56 20.61 2.79
C GLY A 565 31.84 19.70 1.79
N SER A 566 32.12 18.39 1.76
CA SER A 566 31.26 17.42 1.06
C SER A 566 29.87 17.39 1.67
N VAL A 567 28.84 16.97 0.93
CA VAL A 567 27.46 16.98 1.42
C VAL A 567 26.79 15.66 1.09
N ASP A 568 26.36 14.95 2.13
CA ASP A 568 25.46 13.80 1.99
C ASP A 568 24.02 14.27 2.28
N THR A 569 23.05 13.86 1.45
CA THR A 569 21.70 14.45 1.42
C THR A 569 20.60 13.40 1.59
N TRP A 570 19.55 13.78 2.33
CA TRP A 570 18.27 13.07 2.40
C TRP A 570 17.14 14.05 2.10
N ILE A 571 16.33 13.69 1.10
CA ILE A 571 15.22 14.49 0.60
C ILE A 571 14.00 14.31 1.50
N ASN A 572 13.40 15.43 1.87
CA ASN A 572 12.20 15.51 2.68
C ASN A 572 10.97 15.42 1.79
N ASN A 573 10.26 14.29 1.82
CA ASN A 573 9.02 14.15 1.08
C ASN A 573 7.82 13.95 1.98
N ARG A 574 6.63 14.30 1.47
CA ARG A 574 5.36 14.06 2.13
C ARG A 574 5.21 12.57 2.50
N GLY A 575 5.01 12.30 3.78
CA GLY A 575 4.80 10.95 4.34
C GLY A 575 3.32 10.53 4.40
N TRP A 576 3.07 9.39 5.03
CA TRP A 576 1.74 8.80 5.25
C TRP A 576 1.64 8.20 6.67
N GLY A 577 0.46 7.75 7.07
CA GLY A 577 0.19 7.28 8.42
C GLY A 577 -0.07 8.42 9.42
N THR A 578 -0.50 8.04 10.63
CA THR A 578 -0.80 9.00 11.70
C THR A 578 0.42 9.86 12.04
N GLY A 579 0.17 11.13 12.35
CA GLY A 579 1.22 12.12 12.46
C GLY A 579 1.49 12.84 11.14
N ILE A 580 2.53 13.65 11.12
CA ILE A 580 2.97 14.45 9.96
C ILE A 580 4.49 14.32 9.75
N VAL A 581 5.12 13.29 10.32
CA VAL A 581 6.54 12.98 10.08
C VAL A 581 6.75 12.76 8.58
N PRO A 582 7.77 13.39 7.96
CA PRO A 582 8.11 13.17 6.57
C PRO A 582 8.60 11.75 6.27
N ASP A 583 8.55 11.38 5.00
CA ASP A 583 9.27 10.24 4.46
C ASP A 583 10.60 10.73 3.87
N TRP A 584 11.72 10.21 4.37
CA TRP A 584 13.07 10.68 4.04
C TRP A 584 13.76 9.74 3.07
N ARG A 585 14.22 10.27 1.92
CA ARG A 585 14.87 9.47 0.87
C ARG A 585 16.33 9.87 0.70
N GLY A 586 17.26 8.92 0.79
CA GLY A 586 18.67 9.21 0.55
C GLY A 586 18.93 9.61 -0.90
N ALA A 587 19.62 10.73 -1.12
CA ALA A 587 20.11 11.18 -2.43
C ALA A 587 21.63 10.96 -2.59
N GLY A 588 22.27 10.28 -1.62
CA GLY A 588 23.70 10.03 -1.61
C GLY A 588 24.53 11.30 -1.39
N ARG A 589 25.77 11.28 -1.89
CA ARG A 589 26.68 12.43 -1.83
C ARG A 589 26.39 13.40 -2.97
N THR A 590 25.74 14.50 -2.66
CA THR A 590 25.39 15.53 -3.65
C THR A 590 26.58 16.43 -3.96
N HIS A 591 27.44 16.72 -2.99
CA HIS A 591 28.62 17.57 -3.21
C HIS A 591 29.89 16.86 -2.74
N LEU A 592 30.92 16.82 -3.57
CA LEU A 592 32.20 16.17 -3.25
C LEU A 592 33.06 16.96 -2.24
N GLY A 593 32.75 18.24 -2.06
CA GLY A 593 33.48 19.14 -1.17
C GLY A 593 34.67 19.82 -1.84
N GLN A 594 35.48 20.45 -1.00
CA GLN A 594 36.63 21.27 -1.38
C GLN A 594 37.94 20.49 -1.18
N ALA A 595 39.02 20.98 -1.79
CA ALA A 595 40.35 20.43 -1.61
C ALA A 595 40.92 20.64 -0.19
N THR A 596 40.30 21.52 0.61
CA THR A 596 40.74 21.90 1.95
C THR A 596 39.78 21.33 2.99
N SER A 597 40.32 20.76 4.06
CA SER A 597 39.58 20.25 5.23
C SER A 597 39.37 21.35 6.28
N GLY A 598 38.51 21.14 7.29
CA GLY A 598 38.17 22.16 8.29
C GLY A 598 37.39 23.35 7.72
N VAL A 599 36.58 23.14 6.68
CA VAL A 599 35.81 24.20 6.00
C VAL A 599 34.29 24.06 6.18
N GLN A 600 33.84 23.14 7.03
CA GLN A 600 32.43 22.84 7.28
C GLN A 600 31.58 24.10 7.58
N ASP A 601 32.08 25.02 8.40
CA ASP A 601 31.41 26.27 8.78
C ASP A 601 31.40 27.35 7.68
N ARG A 602 32.18 27.14 6.63
CA ARG A 602 32.32 28.03 5.45
C ARG A 602 31.42 27.62 4.29
N ILE A 603 30.67 26.54 4.43
CA ILE A 603 29.67 26.12 3.44
C ILE A 603 28.32 26.74 3.79
N LYS A 604 27.67 27.34 2.78
CA LYS A 604 26.33 27.94 2.87
C LYS A 604 25.47 27.44 1.71
N PHE A 605 24.17 27.65 1.86
CA PHE A 605 23.16 27.34 0.86
C PHE A 605 22.27 28.56 0.65
N GLY A 606 21.90 28.86 -0.60
CA GLY A 606 21.02 29.98 -0.93
C GLY A 606 20.57 29.98 -2.39
N ARG A 607 19.43 30.58 -2.70
CA ARG A 607 18.86 30.75 -4.04
C ARG A 607 19.51 31.95 -4.73
N ILE A 608 20.68 31.76 -5.32
CA ILE A 608 21.47 32.85 -5.93
C ILE A 608 21.04 33.09 -7.38
N TYR A 609 20.77 32.02 -8.12
CA TYR A 609 20.49 32.07 -9.57
C TYR A 609 19.02 31.85 -9.96
N GLY A 610 18.10 31.73 -9.00
CA GLY A 610 16.65 31.78 -9.25
C GLY A 610 16.04 30.51 -9.82
N SER A 611 16.64 29.36 -9.54
CA SER A 611 16.12 28.05 -9.93
C SER A 611 15.09 27.48 -8.95
N GLY A 612 14.70 28.23 -7.90
CA GLY A 612 13.96 27.71 -6.74
C GLY A 612 14.79 26.85 -5.79
N ARG A 613 15.81 26.15 -6.31
CA ARG A 613 16.74 25.29 -5.57
C ARG A 613 17.82 26.08 -4.84
N ARG A 614 18.36 25.49 -3.76
CA ARG A 614 19.52 26.07 -3.07
C ARG A 614 20.83 25.75 -3.79
N ASP A 615 21.61 26.78 -4.05
CA ASP A 615 22.95 26.73 -4.62
C ASP A 615 23.99 26.47 -3.51
N TYR A 616 25.07 25.76 -3.84
CA TYR A 616 26.17 25.50 -2.91
C TYR A 616 27.15 26.67 -2.92
N ILE A 617 27.48 27.18 -1.74
CA ILE A 617 28.30 28.38 -1.56
C ILE A 617 29.47 28.06 -0.65
N TYR A 618 30.69 28.32 -1.13
CA TYR A 618 31.92 28.19 -0.35
C TYR A 618 32.53 29.57 -0.07
N LEU A 619 32.70 29.91 1.21
CA LEU A 619 33.43 31.08 1.68
C LEU A 619 34.95 30.78 1.69
N LYS A 620 35.60 31.01 0.55
CA LYS A 620 37.02 30.76 0.37
C LYS A 620 37.85 31.88 1.00
N GLU A 621 38.58 31.55 2.05
CA GLU A 621 39.38 32.52 2.80
C GLU A 621 40.73 32.83 2.14
N ASP A 622 41.13 34.11 2.17
CA ASP A 622 42.49 34.57 1.93
C ASP A 622 42.95 35.54 3.04
N ASN A 623 44.13 36.15 2.86
CA ASN A 623 44.73 37.06 3.84
C ASN A 623 43.92 38.37 4.04
N THR A 624 43.06 38.74 3.10
CA THR A 624 42.34 40.01 3.05
C THR A 624 40.83 39.86 3.23
N GLY A 625 40.27 38.67 3.03
CA GLY A 625 38.83 38.48 3.01
C GLY A 625 38.38 37.04 2.79
N PHE A 626 37.09 36.90 2.45
CA PHE A 626 36.48 35.68 1.94
C PHE A 626 35.88 35.96 0.56
N ASP A 627 36.29 35.16 -0.43
CA ASP A 627 35.59 35.07 -1.71
C ASP A 627 34.35 34.19 -1.55
N VAL A 628 33.24 34.64 -2.13
CA VAL A 628 32.01 33.85 -2.22
C VAL A 628 32.08 33.08 -3.54
N VAL A 629 32.33 31.78 -3.47
CA VAL A 629 32.40 30.88 -4.62
C VAL A 629 31.11 30.08 -4.69
N VAL A 630 30.43 30.06 -5.84
CA VAL A 630 29.10 29.45 -5.97
C VAL A 630 29.06 28.38 -7.06
N TRP A 631 28.33 27.31 -6.77
CA TRP A 631 27.91 26.28 -7.72
C TRP A 631 26.39 26.33 -7.81
N GLU A 632 25.90 26.72 -8.98
CA GLU A 632 24.47 26.77 -9.26
C GLU A 632 23.90 25.35 -9.27
N ASN A 633 22.82 25.13 -8.54
CA ASN A 633 22.15 23.85 -8.48
C ASN A 633 21.25 23.63 -9.72
N LYS A 634 21.61 22.61 -10.49
CA LYS A 634 20.94 22.13 -11.70
C LYS A 634 20.24 20.77 -11.49
N GLY A 635 20.21 20.25 -10.26
CA GLY A 635 19.58 18.99 -9.92
C GLY A 635 18.06 19.01 -10.10
N ALA A 636 17.45 17.83 -10.15
CA ALA A 636 16.01 17.66 -10.34
C ALA A 636 15.52 16.38 -9.66
N GLY A 637 14.19 16.27 -9.49
CA GLY A 637 13.53 15.09 -8.96
C GLY A 637 13.31 15.12 -7.45
N GLY A 638 12.47 14.20 -6.96
CA GLY A 638 12.13 14.09 -5.56
C GLY A 638 11.28 15.25 -5.04
N THR A 639 10.53 15.95 -5.88
CA THR A 639 9.69 17.10 -5.49
C THR A 639 8.19 16.76 -5.47
N LYS A 640 7.80 15.57 -5.96
CA LYS A 640 6.41 15.16 -6.17
C LYS A 640 6.17 13.70 -5.80
N ARG A 641 4.92 13.36 -5.50
CA ARG A 641 4.43 11.99 -5.27
C ARG A 641 3.29 11.62 -6.21
N LYS A 642 3.13 10.32 -6.44
CA LYS A 642 2.07 9.73 -7.28
C LYS A 642 0.64 10.04 -6.85
N GLY A 643 0.41 10.52 -5.63
CA GLY A 643 -0.90 10.97 -5.16
C GLY A 643 -1.14 12.48 -5.24
N ASP A 644 -0.15 13.29 -5.61
CA ASP A 644 -0.25 14.75 -5.53
C ASP A 644 -1.09 15.39 -6.65
N GLY A 645 -1.22 14.72 -7.79
CA GLY A 645 -1.92 15.17 -8.99
C GLY A 645 -3.37 14.67 -9.12
N ASN A 646 -3.95 14.13 -8.04
CA ASN A 646 -5.30 13.56 -8.09
C ASN A 646 -6.39 14.64 -8.08
N PHE A 647 -7.22 14.62 -9.12
CA PHE A 647 -8.47 15.36 -9.20
C PHE A 647 -9.65 14.41 -9.44
N TYR A 648 -10.80 14.76 -8.87
CA TYR A 648 -12.03 13.99 -8.97
C TYR A 648 -13.17 14.90 -9.41
N CYS A 649 -13.86 14.51 -10.47
CA CYS A 649 -15.02 15.25 -10.96
C CYS A 649 -15.80 14.43 -11.98
N ASP A 650 -17.10 14.62 -12.09
CA ASP A 650 -17.90 13.99 -13.16
C ASP A 650 -17.62 14.64 -14.53
N MET A 651 -16.55 14.18 -15.19
CA MET A 651 -16.10 14.73 -16.47
C MET A 651 -17.04 14.35 -17.62
N ARG A 652 -17.85 13.31 -17.45
CA ARG A 652 -18.69 12.74 -18.52
C ARG A 652 -20.19 13.01 -18.33
N GLY A 653 -20.62 13.47 -17.16
CA GLY A 653 -22.02 13.73 -16.83
C GLY A 653 -22.78 12.46 -16.48
N THR A 654 -22.10 11.51 -15.86
CA THR A 654 -22.61 10.20 -15.45
C THR A 654 -23.30 10.22 -14.08
N GLY A 655 -23.17 11.33 -13.35
CA GLY A 655 -23.56 11.48 -11.96
C GLY A 655 -22.49 11.02 -10.96
N SER A 656 -21.32 10.59 -11.43
CA SER A 656 -20.25 9.99 -10.60
C SER A 656 -18.89 10.59 -10.95
N ASP A 657 -18.05 10.77 -9.93
CA ASP A 657 -16.74 11.39 -10.14
C ASP A 657 -15.79 10.44 -10.89
N ASP A 658 -15.18 10.93 -11.96
CA ASP A 658 -14.06 10.35 -12.68
C ASP A 658 -12.74 10.80 -12.03
N TYR A 659 -11.69 9.98 -12.16
CA TYR A 659 -10.34 10.30 -11.69
C TYR A 659 -9.51 10.90 -12.83
N VAL A 660 -9.08 12.14 -12.68
CA VAL A 660 -8.21 12.85 -13.63
C VAL A 660 -6.86 13.10 -12.96
N TRP A 661 -5.77 12.69 -13.62
CA TRP A 661 -4.43 13.02 -13.17
C TRP A 661 -3.94 14.30 -13.87
N ILE A 662 -3.60 15.34 -13.08
CA ILE A 662 -3.13 16.63 -13.61
C ILE A 662 -1.69 16.87 -13.18
N TYR A 663 -0.81 17.04 -14.17
CA TYR A 663 0.60 17.35 -14.00
C TYR A 663 0.80 18.75 -13.43
N MET A 664 1.92 18.98 -12.73
CA MET A 664 2.21 20.27 -12.10
C MET A 664 2.15 21.46 -13.07
N ASP A 665 2.54 21.29 -14.33
CA ASP A 665 2.52 22.33 -15.37
C ASP A 665 1.13 22.60 -15.98
N GLY A 666 0.12 21.78 -15.64
CA GLY A 666 -1.28 21.97 -16.03
C GLY A 666 -1.75 21.15 -17.23
N HIS A 667 -0.98 20.19 -17.75
CA HIS A 667 -1.50 19.23 -18.71
C HIS A 667 -2.16 18.00 -18.02
N ALA A 668 -3.00 17.30 -18.78
CA ALA A 668 -3.51 15.98 -18.42
C ALA A 668 -3.74 15.15 -19.69
N ASP A 669 -3.19 13.94 -19.72
CA ASP A 669 -3.33 12.95 -20.77
C ASP A 669 -3.91 11.61 -20.25
N GLU A 670 -4.08 11.48 -18.93
CA GLU A 670 -4.68 10.33 -18.26
C GLU A 670 -6.00 10.68 -17.57
N ILE A 671 -7.04 9.91 -17.89
CA ILE A 671 -8.29 9.87 -17.16
C ILE A 671 -8.72 8.42 -16.96
N ASN A 672 -9.12 8.12 -15.74
CA ASN A 672 -9.66 6.83 -15.35
C ASN A 672 -11.13 7.05 -14.98
N THR A 673 -12.00 6.41 -15.75
CA THR A 673 -13.42 6.69 -15.69
C THR A 673 -14.14 5.78 -14.71
N ASN A 674 -15.06 6.34 -13.95
CA ASN A 674 -15.82 5.57 -12.98
C ASN A 674 -16.84 4.70 -13.71
N ILE A 675 -16.68 3.38 -13.58
CA ILE A 675 -17.54 2.36 -14.18
C ILE A 675 -18.35 1.60 -13.12
N HIS A 676 -18.34 2.08 -11.86
CA HIS A 676 -18.99 1.44 -10.72
C HIS A 676 -18.53 0.00 -10.46
N HIS A 677 -17.30 -0.34 -10.83
CA HIS A 677 -16.73 -1.68 -10.69
C HIS A 677 -15.35 -1.63 -10.02
N LEU A 678 -15.29 -1.06 -8.82
CA LEU A 678 -14.05 -0.88 -8.08
C LEU A 678 -13.36 -2.24 -7.75
N PRO A 679 -12.02 -2.29 -7.73
CA PRO A 679 -11.09 -1.19 -7.99
C PRO A 679 -10.82 -0.94 -9.49
N SER A 680 -11.57 -1.58 -10.39
CA SER A 680 -11.41 -1.40 -11.84
C SER A 680 -12.02 -0.08 -12.31
N TRP A 681 -11.23 0.69 -13.07
CA TRP A 681 -11.67 1.90 -13.73
C TRP A 681 -11.75 1.66 -15.24
N GLY A 682 -12.56 2.46 -15.94
CA GLY A 682 -12.59 2.45 -17.39
C GLY A 682 -11.44 3.27 -17.95
N HIS A 683 -10.66 2.67 -18.86
CA HIS A 683 -9.49 3.29 -19.49
C HIS A 683 -9.71 3.57 -21.00
N ASP A 684 -10.95 3.48 -21.49
CA ASP A 684 -11.29 3.62 -22.90
C ASP A 684 -11.50 5.08 -23.33
N VAL A 685 -11.38 6.04 -22.40
CA VAL A 685 -11.54 7.48 -22.64
C VAL A 685 -10.18 8.16 -22.76
N LYS A 686 -10.05 9.01 -23.78
CA LYS A 686 -8.88 9.87 -23.98
C LYS A 686 -9.16 11.28 -23.49
N ILE A 687 -8.18 11.92 -22.85
CA ILE A 687 -8.23 13.33 -22.47
C ILE A 687 -7.10 14.10 -23.16
N GLU A 688 -7.41 15.25 -23.72
CA GLU A 688 -6.45 16.20 -24.30
C GLU A 688 -6.60 17.54 -23.56
N LEU A 689 -5.87 17.69 -22.44
CA LEU A 689 -5.87 18.93 -21.65
C LEU A 689 -4.46 19.54 -21.64
N THR A 690 -4.39 20.82 -21.97
CA THR A 690 -3.20 21.63 -21.75
C THR A 690 -3.64 23.02 -21.37
N VAL A 691 -3.42 23.40 -20.12
CA VAL A 691 -3.75 24.72 -19.61
C VAL A 691 -2.56 25.32 -18.88
N PRO A 692 -2.54 26.64 -18.64
CA PRO A 692 -1.44 27.23 -17.90
C PRO A 692 -1.43 26.77 -16.43
N GLY A 693 -0.32 26.20 -15.97
CA GLY A 693 -0.10 25.80 -14.57
C GLY A 693 0.21 26.97 -13.60
N PRO A 694 0.52 26.68 -12.32
CA PRO A 694 0.67 25.35 -11.73
C PRO A 694 -0.66 24.69 -11.37
N ARG A 695 -0.69 23.35 -11.23
CA ARG A 695 -1.90 22.58 -10.91
C ARG A 695 -2.66 23.05 -9.67
N THR A 696 -1.99 23.67 -8.69
CA THR A 696 -2.61 24.24 -7.49
C THR A 696 -3.67 25.31 -7.82
N GLY A 697 -3.52 26.00 -8.96
CA GLY A 697 -4.47 26.98 -9.50
C GLY A 697 -5.55 26.40 -10.41
N ILE A 698 -5.60 25.09 -10.63
CA ILE A 698 -6.58 24.42 -11.50
C ILE A 698 -7.73 23.85 -10.67
N HIS A 699 -8.96 24.04 -11.12
CA HIS A 699 -10.16 23.52 -10.48
C HIS A 699 -11.00 22.75 -11.51
N LEU A 700 -11.53 21.59 -11.11
CA LEU A 700 -12.54 20.86 -11.87
C LEU A 700 -13.90 21.08 -11.20
N ALA A 701 -14.86 21.64 -11.93
CA ALA A 701 -16.21 21.87 -11.41
C ALA A 701 -17.19 22.18 -12.55
N ASP A 702 -18.47 21.86 -12.40
CA ASP A 702 -19.50 22.22 -13.40
C ASP A 702 -19.79 23.74 -13.37
N TRP A 703 -19.06 24.50 -14.18
CA TRP A 703 -19.20 25.95 -14.24
C TRP A 703 -20.42 26.37 -15.07
N THR A 704 -20.78 25.57 -16.07
CA THR A 704 -21.85 25.89 -17.03
C THR A 704 -23.23 25.40 -16.57
N GLY A 705 -23.30 24.51 -15.59
CA GLY A 705 -24.50 23.85 -15.12
C GLY A 705 -25.01 22.81 -16.12
N ASN A 706 -24.11 22.21 -16.90
CA ASN A 706 -24.46 21.25 -17.95
C ASN A 706 -24.41 19.79 -17.46
N GLY A 707 -24.11 19.58 -16.18
CA GLY A 707 -23.94 18.29 -15.53
C GLY A 707 -22.54 17.70 -15.68
N ARG A 708 -21.59 18.39 -16.33
CA ARG A 708 -20.21 17.92 -16.53
C ARG A 708 -19.24 18.93 -15.95
N CYS A 709 -18.17 18.42 -15.36
CA CYS A 709 -17.12 19.30 -14.88
C CYS A 709 -16.34 19.96 -16.02
N ASP A 710 -16.12 21.26 -15.88
CA ASP A 710 -15.24 22.09 -16.69
C ASP A 710 -13.88 22.27 -16.00
N VAL A 711 -12.89 22.76 -16.75
CA VAL A 711 -11.57 23.11 -16.20
C VAL A 711 -11.49 24.63 -16.03
N LEU A 712 -11.17 25.08 -14.82
CA LEU A 712 -11.03 26.49 -14.48
C LEU A 712 -9.61 26.78 -14.01
N VAL A 713 -8.97 27.78 -14.62
CA VAL A 713 -7.60 28.20 -14.28
C VAL A 713 -7.63 29.53 -13.56
N GLN A 714 -7.13 29.54 -12.33
CA GLN A 714 -7.06 30.71 -11.47
C GLN A 714 -5.78 31.52 -11.74
N ASN A 715 -5.94 32.81 -11.97
CA ASN A 715 -4.85 33.76 -11.87
C ASN A 715 -4.50 33.99 -10.38
N LYS A 716 -3.28 33.63 -9.95
CA LYS A 716 -2.84 33.70 -8.54
C LYS A 716 -3.10 35.06 -7.90
N ALA A 717 -2.69 36.14 -8.58
CA ALA A 717 -2.69 37.49 -8.03
C ALA A 717 -4.10 38.11 -7.93
N THR A 718 -4.95 37.87 -8.92
CA THR A 718 -6.27 38.54 -9.02
C THR A 718 -7.43 37.64 -8.60
N GLY A 719 -7.26 36.32 -8.68
CA GLY A 719 -8.34 35.34 -8.53
C GLY A 719 -9.30 35.26 -9.71
N ALA A 720 -9.01 35.93 -10.84
CA ALA A 720 -9.81 35.76 -12.05
C ALA A 720 -9.69 34.31 -12.58
N LEU A 721 -10.79 33.74 -13.06
CA LEU A 721 -10.85 32.38 -13.60
C LEU A 721 -10.97 32.41 -15.11
N THR A 722 -10.13 31.62 -15.78
CA THR A 722 -10.25 31.31 -17.21
C THR A 722 -10.95 29.98 -17.39
N LEU A 723 -11.99 29.93 -18.21
CA LEU A 723 -12.77 28.71 -18.46
C LEU A 723 -12.26 27.95 -19.67
N TYR A 724 -12.02 26.66 -19.47
CA TYR A 724 -11.80 25.65 -20.49
C TYR A 724 -12.99 24.69 -20.43
N GLU A 725 -14.00 24.99 -21.24
CA GLU A 725 -15.30 24.32 -21.23
C GLU A 725 -15.19 22.91 -21.83
N ASN A 726 -15.71 21.92 -21.10
CA ASN A 726 -15.66 20.51 -21.46
C ASN A 726 -16.52 20.18 -22.70
N GLN A 727 -15.89 19.62 -23.73
CA GLN A 727 -16.49 19.21 -25.00
C GLN A 727 -16.55 17.68 -25.14
N TRP A 728 -16.92 16.95 -24.07
CA TRP A 728 -17.07 15.49 -24.08
C TRP A 728 -17.82 14.99 -25.31
N ASP A 729 -17.15 14.16 -26.11
CA ASP A 729 -17.69 13.45 -27.27
C ASP A 729 -17.82 11.96 -26.94
N ALA A 730 -19.05 11.54 -26.61
CA ALA A 730 -19.36 10.16 -26.27
C ALA A 730 -19.11 9.18 -27.43
N GLY A 731 -19.23 9.62 -28.69
CA GLY A 731 -19.02 8.76 -29.86
C GLY A 731 -17.53 8.48 -30.11
N ALA A 732 -16.69 9.49 -29.92
CA ALA A 732 -15.23 9.37 -30.02
C ALA A 732 -14.57 8.89 -28.72
N ARG A 733 -15.31 8.82 -27.61
CA ARG A 733 -14.80 8.57 -26.26
C ARG A 733 -13.65 9.51 -25.91
N ARG A 734 -13.84 10.81 -26.17
CA ARG A 734 -12.76 11.81 -26.06
C ARG A 734 -13.21 13.08 -25.34
N LEU A 735 -12.40 13.53 -24.39
CA LEU A 735 -12.50 14.82 -23.72
C LEU A 735 -11.57 15.82 -24.39
N THR A 736 -12.14 16.94 -24.85
CA THR A 736 -11.42 18.11 -25.34
C THR A 736 -12.00 19.35 -24.69
N PHE A 737 -11.27 20.47 -24.68
CA PHE A 737 -11.68 21.67 -23.96
C PHE A 737 -11.63 22.92 -24.84
N ALA A 738 -12.73 23.69 -24.83
CA ALA A 738 -12.82 24.96 -25.53
C ALA A 738 -12.44 26.11 -24.57
N ASN A 739 -11.36 26.83 -24.86
CA ASN A 739 -11.00 28.03 -24.10
C ASN A 739 -12.05 29.14 -24.36
N ARG A 740 -12.75 29.56 -23.31
CA ARG A 740 -13.78 30.62 -23.32
C ARG A 740 -13.28 31.95 -22.76
N GLY A 741 -12.00 32.04 -22.42
CA GLY A 741 -11.39 33.22 -21.82
C GLY A 741 -11.78 33.40 -20.36
N VAL A 742 -11.54 34.61 -19.84
CA VAL A 742 -11.80 34.96 -18.45
C VAL A 742 -13.30 35.08 -18.20
N VAL A 743 -13.83 34.32 -17.24
CA VAL A 743 -15.27 34.24 -16.93
C VAL A 743 -15.65 34.90 -15.61
N THR A 744 -14.67 35.29 -14.78
CA THR A 744 -14.90 36.04 -13.55
C THR A 744 -14.10 37.34 -13.52
N PRO A 745 -14.60 38.38 -12.82
CA PRO A 745 -13.75 39.50 -12.44
C PRO A 745 -12.66 39.05 -11.43
N ALA A 746 -11.80 39.96 -10.99
CA ALA A 746 -10.94 39.71 -9.84
C ALA A 746 -11.82 39.46 -8.59
N THR A 747 -12.06 38.18 -8.28
CA THR A 747 -12.97 37.74 -7.21
C THR A 747 -12.22 37.39 -5.93
N CYS A 748 -11.03 36.78 -6.06
CA CYS A 748 -10.36 36.03 -4.99
C CYS A 748 -8.84 36.18 -5.00
N ASN A 749 -8.32 37.27 -4.44
CA ASN A 749 -6.89 37.57 -4.43
C ASN A 749 -6.10 36.88 -3.29
N GLN A 750 -6.65 35.81 -2.69
CA GLN A 750 -5.99 35.09 -1.60
C GLN A 750 -4.88 34.13 -2.08
N GLY A 751 -4.75 33.94 -3.41
CA GLY A 751 -3.72 33.11 -4.03
C GLY A 751 -3.70 31.67 -3.52
N TRP A 752 -2.50 31.11 -3.44
CA TRP A 752 -2.16 29.83 -2.80
C TRP A 752 -0.74 29.92 -2.24
N GLY A 753 -0.44 29.15 -1.20
CA GLY A 753 0.91 29.05 -0.63
C GLY A 753 1.70 27.89 -1.23
N VAL A 754 2.71 27.42 -0.50
CA VAL A 754 3.65 26.40 -0.99
C VAL A 754 3.10 24.97 -0.88
N GLY A 755 2.33 24.69 0.17
CA GLY A 755 1.71 23.39 0.35
C GLY A 755 0.62 23.14 -0.70
N ILE A 756 0.57 21.93 -1.25
CA ILE A 756 -0.38 21.58 -2.34
C ILE A 756 -1.86 21.76 -1.97
N PHE A 757 -2.18 21.78 -0.68
CA PHE A 757 -3.55 22.02 -0.18
C PHE A 757 -3.80 23.44 0.31
N ASP A 758 -2.74 24.26 0.47
CA ASP A 758 -2.83 25.66 0.87
C ASP A 758 -3.33 26.52 -0.28
N ARG A 759 -4.65 26.50 -0.47
CA ARG A 759 -5.34 27.08 -1.62
C ARG A 759 -6.35 28.11 -1.10
N GLY A 760 -6.18 29.36 -1.50
CA GLY A 760 -7.08 30.46 -1.15
C GLY A 760 -8.41 30.47 -1.90
N MET A 761 -8.56 29.64 -2.94
CA MET A 761 -9.82 29.45 -3.66
C MET A 761 -10.26 27.97 -3.65
N ARG A 762 -11.57 27.77 -3.57
CA ARG A 762 -12.28 26.53 -3.90
C ARG A 762 -13.42 26.86 -4.86
N VAL A 763 -13.80 25.90 -5.69
CA VAL A 763 -14.92 26.03 -6.62
C VAL A 763 -15.88 24.86 -6.38
N ALA A 764 -17.09 25.16 -5.92
CA ALA A 764 -18.12 24.15 -5.60
C ALA A 764 -19.50 24.81 -5.55
N ASP A 765 -20.55 24.06 -5.86
CA ASP A 765 -21.95 24.53 -5.79
C ASP A 765 -22.38 24.66 -4.32
N ILE A 766 -22.51 25.88 -3.80
CA ILE A 766 -22.90 26.13 -2.40
C ILE A 766 -24.37 26.55 -2.26
N ASP A 767 -25.05 26.91 -3.34
CA ASP A 767 -26.46 27.33 -3.30
C ASP A 767 -27.45 26.29 -3.86
N GLY A 768 -26.94 25.28 -4.55
CA GLY A 768 -27.64 24.10 -5.05
C GLY A 768 -28.32 24.31 -6.39
N ASP A 769 -27.86 25.27 -7.19
CA ASP A 769 -28.42 25.57 -8.52
C ASP A 769 -27.82 24.71 -9.66
N GLY A 770 -26.85 23.84 -9.33
CA GLY A 770 -26.13 22.98 -10.26
C GLY A 770 -24.92 23.64 -10.92
N ARG A 771 -24.59 24.89 -10.57
CA ARG A 771 -23.40 25.61 -11.04
C ARG A 771 -22.42 25.80 -9.90
N ALA A 772 -21.15 25.61 -10.19
CA ALA A 772 -20.13 25.78 -9.18
C ALA A 772 -19.85 27.27 -8.90
N ASP A 773 -19.73 27.60 -7.61
CA ASP A 773 -19.50 28.94 -7.10
C ASP A 773 -18.05 29.17 -6.70
N VAL A 774 -17.63 30.44 -6.64
CA VAL A 774 -16.27 30.81 -6.20
C VAL A 774 -16.25 31.03 -4.70
N ILE A 775 -15.42 30.28 -4.00
CA ILE A 775 -15.27 30.32 -2.54
C ILE A 775 -13.84 30.75 -2.20
N CYS A 776 -13.72 31.81 -1.39
CA CYS A 776 -12.45 32.43 -1.02
C CYS A 776 -12.12 32.21 0.45
N LEU A 777 -10.96 31.60 0.71
CA LEU A 777 -10.45 31.27 2.04
C LEU A 777 -9.28 32.18 2.41
N GLU A 778 -9.46 32.92 3.49
CA GLU A 778 -8.38 33.63 4.17
C GLU A 778 -7.52 32.62 4.98
N PRO A 779 -6.26 32.94 5.32
CA PRO A 779 -5.36 32.01 6.02
C PRO A 779 -5.88 31.43 7.34
N ASP A 780 -6.77 32.15 8.03
CA ASP A 780 -7.38 31.75 9.31
C ASP A 780 -8.70 30.96 9.15
N GLY A 781 -9.08 30.63 7.92
CA GLY A 781 -10.26 29.86 7.59
C GLY A 781 -11.54 30.68 7.50
N ARG A 782 -11.48 32.03 7.55
CA ARG A 782 -12.62 32.88 7.19
C ARG A 782 -12.95 32.72 5.71
N ILE A 783 -14.26 32.67 5.40
CA ILE A 783 -14.73 32.34 4.06
C ILE A 783 -15.67 33.41 3.51
N THR A 784 -15.38 33.88 2.29
CA THR A 784 -16.26 34.74 1.48
C THR A 784 -16.59 34.03 0.16
N ALA A 785 -17.66 34.43 -0.54
CA ALA A 785 -18.02 33.77 -1.80
C ALA A 785 -18.69 34.67 -2.83
N TRP A 786 -18.66 34.20 -4.08
CA TRP A 786 -19.41 34.74 -5.21
C TRP A 786 -20.19 33.61 -5.88
N LEU A 787 -21.50 33.83 -6.08
CA LEU A 787 -22.37 32.87 -6.74
C LEU A 787 -22.29 33.00 -8.26
N ASN A 788 -22.19 31.88 -8.96
CA ASN A 788 -22.18 31.78 -10.43
C ASN A 788 -23.60 31.49 -10.96
N LEU A 789 -24.48 32.48 -10.81
CA LEU A 789 -25.85 32.34 -11.28
C LEU A 789 -25.92 32.40 -12.81
N GLN A 790 -26.96 31.83 -13.41
CA GLN A 790 -27.24 32.00 -14.84
C GLN A 790 -27.34 33.48 -15.27
N SER A 791 -27.71 34.38 -14.34
CA SER A 791 -27.74 35.84 -14.56
C SER A 791 -26.38 36.54 -14.46
N GLY A 792 -25.32 35.80 -14.13
CA GLY A 792 -23.96 36.30 -13.90
C GLY A 792 -23.54 36.29 -12.43
N MET A 793 -22.26 36.62 -12.22
CA MET A 793 -21.61 36.56 -10.90
C MET A 793 -22.24 37.50 -9.87
N THR A 794 -22.50 36.99 -8.67
CA THR A 794 -23.06 37.77 -7.54
C THR A 794 -22.21 37.63 -6.28
N ASN A 795 -21.64 38.73 -5.77
CA ASN A 795 -20.93 38.73 -4.49
C ASN A 795 -21.92 38.54 -3.34
N VAL A 796 -21.71 37.50 -2.52
CA VAL A 796 -22.55 37.22 -1.34
C VAL A 796 -21.84 37.51 -0.02
N GLY A 797 -20.64 38.09 -0.07
CA GLY A 797 -19.87 38.51 1.08
C GLY A 797 -19.37 37.33 1.91
N GLN A 798 -19.30 37.52 3.22
CA GLN A 798 -18.85 36.48 4.15
C GLN A 798 -19.91 35.37 4.28
N ILE A 799 -19.49 34.13 4.06
CA ILE A 799 -20.32 32.95 4.24
C ILE A 799 -19.95 32.15 5.49
N LYS A 800 -18.74 32.30 6.05
CA LYS A 800 -18.32 31.63 7.29
C LYS A 800 -17.32 32.48 8.07
N PHE A 801 -17.51 32.58 9.39
CA PHE A 801 -16.55 33.21 10.29
C PHE A 801 -15.32 32.31 10.48
N SER A 802 -14.17 32.96 10.68
CA SER A 802 -12.92 32.30 11.11
C SER A 802 -13.16 31.47 12.38
N GLU A 803 -12.68 30.24 12.37
CA GLU A 803 -12.51 29.41 13.57
C GLU A 803 -11.03 29.26 13.94
N GLY A 804 -10.14 30.03 13.29
CA GLY A 804 -8.70 29.94 13.48
C GLY A 804 -8.11 28.65 12.92
N TRP A 805 -8.74 28.08 11.90
CA TRP A 805 -8.25 26.89 11.21
C TRP A 805 -7.33 27.28 10.07
N ASP A 806 -6.26 26.52 9.90
CA ASP A 806 -5.49 26.58 8.66
C ASP A 806 -6.37 26.18 7.46
N ARG A 807 -6.46 27.06 6.46
CA ARG A 807 -7.25 26.82 5.25
C ARG A 807 -6.82 25.58 4.46
N ALA A 808 -5.57 25.13 4.60
CA ALA A 808 -5.08 23.89 3.97
C ALA A 808 -5.87 22.65 4.42
N ASN A 809 -6.53 22.72 5.58
CA ASN A 809 -7.31 21.63 6.16
C ASN A 809 -8.81 21.69 5.81
N ILE A 810 -9.24 22.61 4.94
CA ILE A 810 -10.65 22.79 4.57
C ILE A 810 -10.95 22.18 3.19
N ARG A 811 -12.04 21.41 3.11
CA ARG A 811 -12.60 20.81 1.89
C ARG A 811 -14.07 21.17 1.74
N PHE A 812 -14.59 21.04 0.52
CA PHE A 812 -15.99 21.27 0.18
C PHE A 812 -16.50 20.07 -0.61
N ALA A 813 -17.60 19.48 -0.16
CA ALA A 813 -18.30 18.41 -0.86
C ALA A 813 -19.72 18.27 -0.28
N ASP A 814 -20.69 17.77 -1.04
CA ASP A 814 -22.06 17.55 -0.53
C ASP A 814 -22.11 16.29 0.33
N VAL A 815 -21.91 16.41 1.64
CA VAL A 815 -21.90 15.26 2.57
C VAL A 815 -23.31 14.79 2.89
N GLU A 816 -24.26 15.72 2.88
CA GLU A 816 -25.64 15.49 3.29
C GLU A 816 -26.58 15.06 2.14
N GLY A 817 -26.09 15.07 0.89
CA GLY A 817 -26.87 14.76 -0.31
C GLY A 817 -27.96 15.80 -0.58
N SER A 818 -27.67 17.06 -0.27
CA SER A 818 -28.62 18.17 -0.32
C SER A 818 -28.62 18.93 -1.65
N GLY A 819 -27.68 18.61 -2.54
CA GLY A 819 -27.31 19.37 -3.73
C GLY A 819 -26.38 20.55 -3.42
N ARG A 820 -26.05 20.82 -2.16
CA ARG A 820 -25.17 21.92 -1.75
C ARG A 820 -23.91 21.38 -1.10
N ALA A 821 -22.76 21.94 -1.47
CA ALA A 821 -21.50 21.62 -0.83
C ALA A 821 -21.51 22.05 0.65
N ASP A 822 -21.08 21.12 1.51
CA ASP A 822 -20.82 21.29 2.92
C ASP A 822 -19.35 21.65 3.17
N ILE A 823 -19.05 22.26 4.32
CA ILE A 823 -17.67 22.49 4.75
C ILE A 823 -17.19 21.28 5.53
N ILE A 824 -15.99 20.79 5.21
CA ILE A 824 -15.32 19.71 5.93
C ILE A 824 -13.97 20.23 6.43
N TRP A 825 -13.79 20.26 7.74
CA TRP A 825 -12.48 20.53 8.36
C TRP A 825 -11.82 19.21 8.73
N LEU A 826 -10.60 18.99 8.24
CA LEU A 826 -9.80 17.80 8.49
C LEU A 826 -8.81 18.04 9.62
N ASN A 827 -8.75 17.14 10.60
CA ASN A 827 -7.63 17.13 11.52
C ASN A 827 -6.34 16.75 10.76
N LYS A 828 -5.31 17.60 10.81
CA LYS A 828 -4.06 17.40 10.04
C LYS A 828 -3.39 16.06 10.35
N TYR A 829 -3.39 15.61 11.61
CA TYR A 829 -2.65 14.44 12.09
C TYR A 829 -3.37 13.10 11.88
N THR A 830 -4.71 13.13 11.84
CA THR A 830 -5.54 11.91 11.89
C THR A 830 -6.57 11.82 10.77
N GLY A 831 -6.80 12.92 10.04
CA GLY A 831 -7.78 13.01 8.95
C GLY A 831 -9.23 12.96 9.40
N ALA A 832 -9.51 12.96 10.71
CA ALA A 832 -10.86 13.06 11.21
C ALA A 832 -11.57 14.29 10.64
N GLY A 833 -12.71 14.08 9.97
CA GLY A 833 -13.44 15.12 9.25
C GLY A 833 -14.63 15.64 10.04
N THR A 834 -14.55 16.89 10.50
CA THR A 834 -15.66 17.62 11.12
C THR A 834 -16.48 18.32 10.04
N VAL A 835 -17.78 18.03 9.99
CA VAL A 835 -18.67 18.50 8.92
C VAL A 835 -19.55 19.64 9.43
N PHE A 836 -19.67 20.69 8.62
CA PHE A 836 -20.59 21.80 8.82
C PHE A 836 -21.59 21.80 7.69
N GLU A 837 -22.82 21.41 8.02
CA GLU A 837 -23.92 21.28 7.06
C GLU A 837 -24.38 22.64 6.55
N ASN A 838 -24.47 22.78 5.24
CA ASN A 838 -24.95 23.97 4.55
C ASN A 838 -26.49 24.07 4.59
N LYS A 839 -27.02 25.00 5.41
CA LYS A 839 -28.46 25.29 5.51
C LYS A 839 -28.96 26.29 4.47
N GLY A 840 -28.12 26.61 3.49
CA GLY A 840 -28.37 27.57 2.44
C GLY A 840 -28.26 29.02 2.90
N ARG A 841 -28.60 29.92 1.98
CA ARG A 841 -28.54 31.36 2.18
C ARG A 841 -29.56 31.82 3.22
N GLN A 842 -29.09 32.28 4.36
CA GLN A 842 -29.88 32.84 5.44
C GLN A 842 -29.11 34.02 6.03
N ALA A 843 -29.63 35.23 5.92
CA ALA A 843 -28.96 36.41 6.44
C ALA A 843 -29.00 36.41 7.99
N THR A 844 -27.97 35.84 8.61
CA THR A 844 -27.84 35.73 10.07
C THR A 844 -26.55 36.40 10.53
N SER A 845 -26.65 37.36 11.47
CA SER A 845 -25.53 37.94 12.25
C SER A 845 -24.18 38.11 11.52
N GLY A 846 -24.16 38.62 10.28
CA GLY A 846 -22.92 38.89 9.54
C GLY A 846 -22.40 37.77 8.63
N SER A 847 -23.08 36.63 8.57
CA SER A 847 -22.90 35.58 7.55
C SER A 847 -24.11 35.55 6.61
N SER A 848 -23.88 35.43 5.30
CA SER A 848 -24.95 35.29 4.31
C SER A 848 -25.47 33.85 4.17
N PHE A 849 -24.74 32.87 4.71
CA PHE A 849 -25.11 31.46 4.78
C PHE A 849 -25.20 30.98 6.23
N SER A 850 -26.07 30.02 6.48
CA SER A 850 -26.21 29.36 7.78
C SER A 850 -25.57 27.98 7.73
N TRP A 851 -24.77 27.67 8.75
CA TRP A 851 -24.04 26.41 8.88
C TRP A 851 -24.36 25.73 10.21
N SER A 852 -24.58 24.43 10.19
CA SER A 852 -24.78 23.63 11.40
C SER A 852 -23.60 22.69 11.60
N ASN A 853 -22.86 22.83 12.70
CA ASN A 853 -21.80 21.89 13.05
C ASN A 853 -22.42 20.51 13.37
N ARG A 854 -22.03 19.49 12.62
CA ARG A 854 -22.48 18.10 12.75
C ARG A 854 -21.49 17.22 13.50
N GLY A 855 -20.37 17.78 13.95
CA GLY A 855 -19.29 17.06 14.61
C GLY A 855 -18.45 16.25 13.62
N VAL A 856 -17.63 15.35 14.17
CA VAL A 856 -16.80 14.43 13.39
C VAL A 856 -17.68 13.36 12.76
N LEU A 857 -17.85 13.43 11.43
CA LEU A 857 -18.62 12.43 10.68
C LEU A 857 -17.73 11.42 9.95
N TYR A 858 -16.49 11.81 9.66
CA TYR A 858 -15.47 10.96 9.06
C TYR A 858 -14.45 10.57 10.13
N ALA A 859 -14.32 9.27 10.38
CA ALA A 859 -13.41 8.73 11.39
C ALA A 859 -11.95 9.02 11.03
N PRO A 860 -11.04 9.07 12.02
CA PRO A 860 -9.62 9.17 11.75
C PRO A 860 -9.13 7.90 11.04
N ILE A 861 -8.47 8.06 9.89
CA ILE A 861 -7.91 6.97 9.08
C ILE A 861 -6.40 7.18 8.96
N ASP A 862 -6.03 8.34 8.45
CA ASP A 862 -4.67 8.77 8.18
C ASP A 862 -4.66 10.31 8.16
N ARG A 863 -3.49 10.97 8.15
CA ARG A 863 -3.34 12.43 8.13
C ARG A 863 -4.23 13.11 7.07
N GLY A 864 -4.75 14.30 7.37
CA GLY A 864 -5.75 14.97 6.54
C GLY A 864 -5.33 15.21 5.08
N GLU A 865 -4.04 15.29 4.83
CA GLU A 865 -3.43 15.43 3.50
C GLU A 865 -3.65 14.22 2.57
N THR A 866 -4.13 13.10 3.11
CA THR A 866 -4.44 11.86 2.37
C THR A 866 -5.95 11.66 2.16
N MET A 867 -6.78 12.58 2.65
CA MET A 867 -8.24 12.46 2.62
C MET A 867 -8.86 13.28 1.48
N HIS A 868 -9.63 12.62 0.63
CA HIS A 868 -10.37 13.19 -0.50
C HIS A 868 -11.87 12.90 -0.33
N PHE A 869 -12.71 13.73 -0.94
CA PHE A 869 -14.17 13.64 -0.84
C PHE A 869 -14.79 13.61 -2.23
N THR A 870 -15.41 12.50 -2.58
CA THR A 870 -15.81 12.18 -3.96
C THR A 870 -17.15 11.46 -3.99
N ASN A 871 -17.98 11.69 -5.00
CA ASN A 871 -19.22 10.96 -5.25
C ASN A 871 -18.93 9.72 -6.12
N GLN A 872 -18.35 8.67 -5.54
CA GLN A 872 -17.96 7.47 -6.32
C GLN A 872 -19.15 6.58 -6.66
N GLY A 873 -20.13 6.48 -5.76
CA GLY A 873 -21.32 5.66 -5.95
C GLY A 873 -22.40 6.28 -6.85
N GLY A 874 -22.23 7.54 -7.27
CA GLY A 874 -23.24 8.28 -8.03
C GLY A 874 -24.49 8.61 -7.20
N LEU A 875 -24.37 8.63 -5.88
CA LEU A 875 -25.48 8.84 -4.94
C LEU A 875 -25.80 10.32 -4.71
N GLY A 876 -25.02 11.23 -5.32
CA GLY A 876 -25.18 12.67 -5.14
C GLY A 876 -24.70 13.15 -3.76
N ARG A 877 -23.87 12.35 -3.07
CA ARG A 877 -23.16 12.78 -1.86
C ARG A 877 -21.72 12.30 -1.84
N ALA A 878 -20.91 12.95 -1.03
CA ALA A 878 -19.50 12.67 -0.90
C ALA A 878 -19.22 11.46 0.00
N ASP A 879 -18.44 10.53 -0.53
CA ASP A 879 -17.75 9.46 0.17
C ASP A 879 -16.36 9.93 0.60
N LEU A 880 -15.75 9.22 1.55
CA LEU A 880 -14.36 9.46 1.92
C LEU A 880 -13.45 8.55 1.09
N LEU A 881 -12.43 9.15 0.51
CA LEU A 881 -11.41 8.44 -0.25
C LEU A 881 -10.05 8.68 0.42
N HIS A 882 -9.45 7.63 0.96
CA HIS A 882 -8.09 7.66 1.51
C HIS A 882 -7.09 7.34 0.40
N VAL A 883 -6.10 8.22 0.23
CA VAL A 883 -5.11 8.19 -0.85
C VAL A 883 -3.70 8.09 -0.28
N LEU A 884 -3.00 6.99 -0.57
CA LEU A 884 -1.59 6.86 -0.20
C LEU A 884 -0.70 7.67 -1.18
N PRO A 885 0.08 8.66 -0.70
CA PRO A 885 0.85 9.53 -1.59
C PRO A 885 1.85 8.80 -2.49
N LEU A 886 2.54 7.77 -1.97
CA LEU A 886 3.62 7.08 -2.69
C LEU A 886 3.10 6.15 -3.79
N THR A 887 2.10 5.34 -3.50
CA THR A 887 1.61 4.29 -4.41
C THR A 887 0.40 4.74 -5.21
N ASN A 888 -0.25 5.84 -4.77
CA ASN A 888 -1.58 6.22 -5.21
C ASN A 888 -2.57 5.05 -5.13
N ARG A 889 -2.50 4.26 -4.05
CA ARG A 889 -3.53 3.25 -3.75
C ARG A 889 -4.62 3.89 -2.90
N PHE A 890 -5.84 3.39 -3.09
CA PHE A 890 -7.03 4.05 -2.57
C PHE A 890 -7.96 3.11 -1.83
N GLU A 891 -8.49 3.61 -0.72
CA GLU A 891 -9.54 2.95 0.03
C GLU A 891 -10.71 3.91 0.21
N SER A 892 -11.87 3.50 -0.30
CA SER A 892 -13.13 4.20 -0.11
C SER A 892 -13.80 3.73 1.18
N GLU A 893 -14.21 4.72 1.96
CA GLU A 893 -14.71 4.56 3.31
C GLU A 893 -15.99 5.37 3.43
N ASN A 894 -16.94 4.87 4.23
CA ASN A 894 -18.24 5.52 4.50
C ASN A 894 -19.34 5.38 3.43
N LEU A 895 -19.36 4.22 2.77
CA LEU A 895 -20.39 3.81 1.81
C LEU A 895 -21.76 3.54 2.50
N LEU A 896 -22.85 3.88 1.82
CA LEU A 896 -24.24 3.65 2.21
C LEU A 896 -24.74 2.24 1.85
N THR A 897 -25.85 1.84 2.48
CA THR A 897 -26.63 0.68 2.03
C THR A 897 -27.22 0.96 0.65
N GLY A 898 -26.82 0.20 -0.35
CA GLY A 898 -27.26 0.38 -1.74
C GLY A 898 -26.16 0.95 -2.65
N ASP A 899 -24.99 1.29 -2.11
CA ASP A 899 -23.82 1.45 -2.95
C ASP A 899 -23.52 0.12 -3.67
N TRP A 900 -23.41 0.20 -4.99
CA TRP A 900 -22.81 -0.86 -5.83
C TRP A 900 -21.38 -1.21 -5.36
N LEU A 901 -20.80 -0.32 -4.55
CA LEU A 901 -19.55 -0.49 -3.84
C LEU A 901 -19.79 -1.46 -2.67
N VAL A 902 -19.79 -2.75 -2.98
CA VAL A 902 -19.83 -3.82 -1.99
C VAL A 902 -18.67 -3.57 -1.02
N PRO A 903 -18.90 -3.58 0.31
CA PRO A 903 -17.82 -3.65 1.27
C PRO A 903 -17.07 -4.96 1.00
N HIS A 904 -16.06 -4.91 0.16
CA HIS A 904 -14.92 -5.80 0.28
C HIS A 904 -14.37 -5.52 1.68
N PRO A 905 -14.29 -6.48 2.59
CA PRO A 905 -13.24 -6.42 3.58
C PRO A 905 -11.94 -6.31 2.78
N THR A 906 -11.29 -5.16 2.86
CA THR A 906 -9.93 -4.98 2.33
C THR A 906 -8.91 -5.63 3.24
N ALA A 907 -9.29 -5.89 4.49
CA ALA A 907 -8.54 -6.71 5.43
C ALA A 907 -9.23 -8.06 5.61
N ASP A 908 -8.44 -9.13 5.56
CA ASP A 908 -8.88 -10.42 6.08
C ASP A 908 -9.40 -10.19 7.51
N PRO A 909 -10.60 -10.68 7.90
CA PRO A 909 -11.08 -10.58 9.29
C PRO A 909 -10.17 -11.25 10.33
N GLY A 910 -9.05 -11.84 9.89
CA GLY A 910 -8.05 -12.49 10.70
C GLY A 910 -8.68 -13.70 11.37
N LEU A 911 -9.49 -14.45 10.61
CA LEU A 911 -9.97 -15.73 11.12
C LEU A 911 -8.72 -16.54 11.50
N PRO A 912 -8.71 -17.22 12.66
CA PRO A 912 -7.60 -18.08 13.02
C PRO A 912 -7.38 -19.11 11.91
N ASP A 913 -6.11 -19.45 11.64
CA ASP A 913 -5.75 -20.48 10.67
C ASP A 913 -6.46 -21.77 11.02
N TYR A 914 -7.53 -22.02 10.29
CA TYR A 914 -8.33 -23.21 10.39
C TYR A 914 -8.54 -23.71 8.98
N ASN A 915 -7.64 -24.61 8.62
CA ASN A 915 -7.73 -25.41 7.42
C ASN A 915 -7.63 -26.84 7.93
N THR A 916 -8.68 -27.65 7.75
CA THR A 916 -8.63 -29.06 8.18
C THR A 916 -7.74 -29.91 7.27
N GLY A 917 -6.83 -29.27 6.51
CA GLY A 917 -6.66 -29.60 5.11
C GLY A 917 -8.02 -30.04 4.57
N GLY A 918 -7.98 -31.15 3.91
CA GLY A 918 -9.07 -32.07 3.73
C GLY A 918 -8.40 -33.33 4.17
N GLY A 919 -8.21 -33.42 5.48
CA GLY A 919 -7.43 -34.48 6.08
C GLY A 919 -6.90 -34.08 7.45
N ASP A 920 -7.81 -33.93 8.42
CA ASP A 920 -7.72 -34.42 9.79
C ASP A 920 -6.32 -34.44 10.47
N ASN A 921 -6.15 -33.68 11.57
CA ASN A 921 -6.26 -34.24 12.94
C ASN A 921 -5.80 -33.28 14.06
N GLY A 922 -6.38 -33.51 15.22
CA GLY A 922 -6.21 -32.75 16.46
C GLY A 922 -4.79 -32.70 17.03
N GLY A 923 -4.56 -31.62 17.77
CA GLY A 923 -3.31 -31.34 18.46
C GLY A 923 -3.05 -32.19 19.70
N GLY A 924 -1.84 -32.03 20.20
CA GLY A 924 -1.38 -32.53 21.49
C GLY A 924 -0.01 -31.93 21.81
N ASN A 925 -0.05 -30.85 22.58
CA ASN A 925 0.90 -30.37 23.58
C ASN A 925 2.24 -31.12 23.73
N ASP A 926 3.34 -30.37 23.90
CA ASP A 926 4.09 -30.39 25.16
C ASP A 926 5.10 -29.23 25.26
N GLY A 927 4.86 -28.40 26.30
CA GLY A 927 5.80 -27.77 27.25
C GLY A 927 7.21 -27.34 26.85
N ASP A 928 7.49 -26.05 27.12
CA ASP A 928 8.51 -25.59 28.08
C ASP A 928 9.87 -26.30 28.12
N GLU A 929 10.96 -25.59 27.81
CA GLU A 929 11.87 -24.97 28.80
C GLU A 929 13.30 -24.70 28.24
N ASN A 930 13.86 -23.56 28.67
CA ASN A 930 15.29 -23.25 28.84
C ASN A 930 16.20 -22.93 27.63
N GLY A 931 16.35 -21.62 27.38
CA GLY A 931 17.54 -20.91 27.89
C GLY A 931 18.72 -20.66 26.93
N GLY A 932 19.18 -19.41 26.90
CA GLY A 932 20.56 -19.03 26.54
C GLY A 932 20.67 -18.09 25.34
N GLY A 933 20.99 -16.83 25.61
CA GLY A 933 21.06 -15.78 24.59
C GLY A 933 22.35 -15.73 23.77
N GLY A 934 22.36 -14.82 22.80
CA GLY A 934 23.57 -14.24 22.21
C GLY A 934 23.58 -14.18 20.67
N GLY A 935 23.64 -12.97 20.13
CA GLY A 935 24.26 -12.68 18.82
C GLY A 935 23.36 -12.83 17.59
N GLY A 936 23.35 -11.79 16.75
CA GLY A 936 22.50 -11.71 15.56
C GLY A 936 22.87 -12.68 14.43
N GLY A 937 21.92 -12.81 13.51
CA GLY A 937 22.04 -13.45 12.22
C GLY A 937 20.71 -13.33 11.49
N ASP A 938 20.65 -12.50 10.45
CA ASP A 938 19.57 -12.56 9.47
C ASP A 938 19.49 -14.01 8.97
N GLN A 939 18.37 -14.68 9.23
CA GLN A 939 18.19 -16.06 8.77
C GLN A 939 17.80 -16.03 7.30
N CYS A 940 18.64 -16.61 6.44
CA CYS A 940 18.30 -16.89 5.05
C CYS A 940 16.92 -17.57 4.97
N THR A 941 15.97 -17.01 4.21
CA THR A 941 14.70 -17.69 3.95
C THR A 941 14.89 -18.72 2.84
N SER A 942 14.37 -19.92 3.03
CA SER A 942 14.30 -20.96 1.99
C SER A 942 12.96 -20.89 1.25
N GLU A 943 12.34 -19.72 1.16
CA GLU A 943 11.07 -19.52 0.45
C GLU A 943 11.37 -19.07 -0.97
N PHE A 944 10.74 -19.70 -1.95
CA PHE A 944 10.85 -19.32 -3.35
C PHE A 944 9.92 -18.13 -3.64
N GLU A 945 10.34 -17.21 -4.51
CA GLU A 945 9.41 -16.22 -5.07
C GLU A 945 8.38 -16.94 -5.96
N PRO A 946 7.07 -16.67 -5.81
CA PRO A 946 6.06 -17.38 -6.59
C PRO A 946 6.19 -17.13 -8.11
N GLY A 947 6.04 -18.18 -8.91
CA GLY A 947 5.92 -18.11 -10.37
C GLY A 947 6.13 -19.45 -11.09
N SER A 948 5.53 -19.54 -12.28
CA SER A 948 5.67 -20.69 -13.19
C SER A 948 6.37 -20.25 -14.48
N ARG A 949 7.56 -20.78 -14.78
CA ARG A 949 8.33 -20.38 -15.97
C ARG A 949 9.33 -21.43 -16.44
N MET A 950 9.81 -21.28 -17.68
CA MET A 950 11.04 -21.94 -18.12
C MET A 950 12.22 -21.31 -17.36
N ALA A 951 12.93 -22.13 -16.59
CA ALA A 951 14.00 -21.72 -15.69
C ALA A 951 15.38 -21.71 -16.37
N LEU A 952 15.67 -22.69 -17.23
CA LEU A 952 16.88 -22.75 -18.06
C LEU A 952 16.55 -23.24 -19.47
N HIS A 953 16.82 -22.42 -20.47
CA HIS A 953 16.60 -22.74 -21.89
C HIS A 953 17.81 -23.46 -22.54
N GLU A 954 18.30 -24.52 -21.90
CA GLU A 954 19.38 -25.37 -22.40
C GLU A 954 19.21 -26.82 -21.90
N ASN A 955 20.00 -27.76 -22.43
CA ASN A 955 19.88 -29.18 -22.10
C ASN A 955 20.22 -29.46 -20.61
N PHE A 956 19.19 -29.52 -19.76
CA PHE A 956 19.29 -29.64 -18.32
C PHE A 956 18.18 -30.57 -17.81
N PHE A 957 18.40 -31.89 -17.97
CA PHE A 957 17.40 -32.92 -17.70
C PHE A 957 17.67 -33.65 -16.38
N ASP A 958 16.59 -34.13 -15.77
CA ASP A 958 16.55 -34.68 -14.41
C ASP A 958 17.04 -33.68 -13.34
N PRO A 959 16.44 -32.48 -13.25
CA PRO A 959 16.86 -31.48 -12.27
C PRO A 959 16.48 -31.90 -10.85
N SER A 960 17.44 -31.89 -9.93
CA SER A 960 17.17 -31.90 -8.48
C SER A 960 17.13 -30.48 -7.91
N LEU A 961 16.54 -30.29 -6.73
CA LEU A 961 16.46 -28.99 -6.06
C LEU A 961 16.98 -29.06 -4.62
N VAL A 962 17.95 -28.21 -4.28
CA VAL A 962 18.48 -28.12 -2.92
C VAL A 962 18.82 -26.67 -2.53
N PHE A 963 18.50 -26.31 -1.28
CA PHE A 963 18.84 -25.01 -0.71
C PHE A 963 20.17 -25.06 0.04
N ASN A 964 21.05 -24.10 -0.21
CA ASN A 964 22.28 -23.90 0.55
C ASN A 964 22.10 -22.74 1.55
N PRO A 965 21.98 -23.01 2.86
CA PRO A 965 21.84 -21.94 3.84
C PRO A 965 23.15 -21.20 4.11
N ASP A 966 24.30 -21.68 3.61
CA ASP A 966 25.60 -21.01 3.81
C ASP A 966 25.75 -19.76 2.92
N ASP A 967 25.10 -19.74 1.75
CA ASP A 967 25.11 -18.62 0.79
C ASP A 967 23.70 -18.15 0.41
N CYS A 968 22.69 -18.61 1.15
CA CYS A 968 21.25 -18.40 0.90
C CYS A 968 20.79 -18.71 -0.54
N SER A 969 21.49 -19.57 -1.29
CA SER A 969 21.19 -19.82 -2.71
C SER A 969 20.54 -21.16 -2.97
N TRP A 970 19.76 -21.26 -4.04
CA TRP A 970 19.21 -22.51 -4.53
C TRP A 970 20.11 -23.10 -5.61
N TYR A 971 20.32 -24.41 -5.54
CA TYR A 971 21.11 -25.16 -6.51
C TYR A 971 20.25 -26.25 -7.13
N SER A 972 20.51 -26.50 -8.41
CA SER A 972 19.93 -27.61 -9.15
C SER A 972 21.02 -28.41 -9.84
N PHE A 973 20.94 -29.74 -9.76
CA PHE A 973 21.88 -30.64 -10.39
C PHE A 973 21.15 -31.48 -11.44
N ALA A 974 21.79 -31.71 -12.59
CA ALA A 974 21.20 -32.45 -13.69
C ALA A 974 22.15 -33.50 -14.26
N SER A 975 21.55 -34.45 -14.98
CA SER A 975 22.23 -35.52 -15.70
C SER A 975 23.35 -35.00 -16.63
N TYR A 976 24.29 -35.88 -16.97
CA TYR A 976 25.44 -35.58 -17.84
C TYR A 976 25.05 -34.75 -19.08
N GLY A 977 25.90 -33.79 -19.43
CA GLY A 977 25.63 -32.85 -20.53
C GLY A 977 26.61 -31.70 -20.50
N ASN A 978 26.68 -30.93 -21.59
CA ASN A 978 27.54 -29.74 -21.67
C ASN A 978 29.01 -29.98 -21.30
N GLY A 979 29.53 -31.18 -21.59
CA GLY A 979 30.90 -31.59 -21.28
C GLY A 979 31.17 -31.96 -19.82
N LYS A 980 30.12 -32.10 -18.99
CA LYS A 980 30.19 -32.42 -17.56
C LYS A 980 29.60 -33.79 -17.26
N ALA A 981 30.16 -34.48 -16.27
CA ALA A 981 29.59 -35.71 -15.74
C ALA A 981 28.30 -35.43 -14.96
N ILE A 982 28.27 -34.34 -14.19
CA ILE A 982 27.07 -33.76 -13.56
C ILE A 982 27.00 -32.27 -13.90
N GLN A 983 25.84 -31.81 -14.34
CA GLN A 983 25.60 -30.39 -14.54
C GLN A 983 25.10 -29.75 -13.24
N VAL A 984 25.42 -28.47 -13.01
CA VAL A 984 24.90 -27.72 -11.87
C VAL A 984 24.50 -26.31 -12.29
N ALA A 985 23.41 -25.83 -11.74
CA ALA A 985 22.93 -24.46 -11.86
C ALA A 985 22.63 -23.86 -10.50
N VAL A 986 22.69 -22.53 -10.40
CA VAL A 986 22.45 -21.77 -9.17
C VAL A 986 21.48 -20.62 -9.41
N LYS A 987 20.65 -20.34 -8.42
CA LYS A 987 19.80 -19.16 -8.29
C LYS A 987 20.14 -18.48 -6.96
N THR A 988 20.76 -17.31 -7.01
CA THR A 988 21.25 -16.58 -5.83
C THR A 988 20.20 -15.58 -5.31
N PRO A 989 20.24 -15.12 -4.05
CA PRO A 989 19.32 -14.07 -3.56
C PRO A 989 19.33 -12.79 -4.40
N SER A 990 20.46 -12.51 -5.05
CA SER A 990 20.67 -11.35 -5.91
C SER A 990 20.20 -11.55 -7.36
N SER A 991 19.72 -12.73 -7.74
CA SER A 991 19.30 -13.04 -9.12
C SER A 991 18.04 -13.89 -9.14
N LYS A 992 17.04 -13.44 -9.90
CA LYS A 992 15.81 -14.21 -10.14
C LYS A 992 16.01 -15.32 -11.19
N ASP A 993 17.15 -15.37 -11.85
CA ASP A 993 17.43 -16.32 -12.93
C ASP A 993 18.34 -17.45 -12.48
N TRP A 994 18.10 -18.64 -13.04
CA TRP A 994 19.01 -19.76 -12.89
C TRP A 994 20.20 -19.58 -13.82
N LYS A 995 21.40 -19.89 -13.33
CA LYS A 995 22.63 -19.87 -14.12
C LYS A 995 23.38 -21.18 -14.00
N ARG A 996 23.64 -21.85 -15.13
CA ARG A 996 24.50 -23.04 -15.18
C ARG A 996 25.97 -22.66 -14.92
N LEU A 997 26.66 -23.47 -14.11
CA LEU A 997 28.06 -23.27 -13.77
C LEU A 997 28.95 -24.07 -14.71
N ASP A 998 29.51 -23.40 -15.72
CA ASP A 998 30.38 -23.99 -16.75
C ASP A 998 31.72 -24.52 -16.20
N ASP A 999 32.19 -24.00 -15.07
CA ASP A 999 33.47 -24.34 -14.45
C ASP A 999 33.36 -25.48 -13.43
N ALA A 1000 32.15 -25.82 -12.99
CA ALA A 1000 31.90 -26.92 -12.07
C ALA A 1000 31.65 -28.24 -12.81
N ASP A 1001 32.29 -29.31 -12.36
CA ASP A 1001 31.85 -30.69 -12.57
C ASP A 1001 31.81 -31.34 -11.18
N PRO A 1002 30.63 -31.48 -10.55
CA PRO A 1002 30.54 -32.00 -9.20
C PRO A 1002 31.06 -33.43 -9.05
N LEU A 1003 30.96 -34.29 -10.07
CA LEU A 1003 31.36 -35.69 -9.98
C LEU A 1003 32.20 -36.12 -11.19
N PRO A 1004 33.41 -35.55 -11.36
CA PRO A 1004 34.25 -35.83 -12.52
C PRO A 1004 34.75 -37.29 -12.52
N ASN A 1005 34.77 -37.93 -11.34
CA ASN A 1005 35.09 -39.32 -11.15
C ASN A 1005 33.93 -40.01 -10.41
N PRO A 1006 33.03 -40.74 -11.11
CA PRO A 1006 31.84 -41.34 -10.50
C PRO A 1006 32.11 -42.68 -9.78
N GLY A 1007 33.37 -43.02 -9.55
CA GLY A 1007 33.75 -44.15 -8.72
C GLY A 1007 34.26 -45.38 -9.49
N PRO A 1008 34.93 -46.30 -8.77
CA PRO A 1008 35.66 -47.40 -9.40
C PRO A 1008 34.74 -48.51 -9.94
N TRP A 1009 33.51 -48.61 -9.44
CA TRP A 1009 32.49 -49.55 -9.91
C TRP A 1009 31.80 -49.07 -11.20
N VAL A 1010 32.01 -47.82 -11.62
CA VAL A 1010 31.36 -47.24 -12.80
C VAL A 1010 32.11 -47.59 -14.08
N GLY A 1011 31.37 -48.10 -15.07
CA GLY A 1011 31.90 -48.49 -16.38
C GLY A 1011 31.82 -47.41 -17.46
N HIS A 1012 30.98 -46.37 -17.27
CA HIS A 1012 30.73 -45.31 -18.25
C HIS A 1012 30.41 -43.98 -17.55
N LEU A 1013 30.93 -42.85 -18.07
CA LEU A 1013 30.80 -41.52 -17.46
C LEU A 1013 29.44 -40.82 -17.70
N ALA A 1014 28.46 -41.51 -18.28
CA ALA A 1014 27.10 -40.97 -18.46
C ALA A 1014 26.28 -41.17 -17.18
N VAL A 1015 26.58 -40.35 -16.17
CA VAL A 1015 25.89 -40.32 -14.89
C VAL A 1015 24.55 -39.60 -15.04
N ILE A 1016 23.49 -40.17 -14.47
CA ILE A 1016 22.13 -39.63 -14.60
C ILE A 1016 21.48 -39.44 -13.23
N SER A 1017 20.48 -38.56 -13.21
CA SER A 1017 19.53 -38.31 -12.13
C SER A 1017 20.21 -38.02 -10.78
N PRO A 1018 21.04 -36.98 -10.69
CA PRO A 1018 21.69 -36.61 -9.43
C PRO A 1018 20.71 -35.95 -8.45
N ASP A 1019 20.81 -36.30 -7.17
CA ASP A 1019 20.14 -35.60 -6.08
C ASP A 1019 21.14 -35.29 -4.96
N VAL A 1020 21.08 -34.07 -4.41
CA VAL A 1020 22.04 -33.59 -3.41
C VAL A 1020 21.34 -33.21 -2.13
N GLN A 1021 21.83 -33.75 -1.01
CA GLN A 1021 21.28 -33.50 0.32
C GLN A 1021 22.37 -33.03 1.29
N ARG A 1022 22.02 -32.13 2.22
CA ARG A 1022 22.90 -31.75 3.33
C ARG A 1022 22.74 -32.73 4.50
N ILE A 1023 23.85 -33.31 4.94
CA ILE A 1023 23.90 -34.25 6.07
C ILE A 1023 24.99 -33.81 7.03
N GLY A 1024 24.57 -33.17 8.13
CA GLY A 1024 25.48 -32.49 9.04
C GLY A 1024 26.27 -31.40 8.33
N ASN A 1025 27.61 -31.48 8.37
CA ASN A 1025 28.52 -30.55 7.71
C ASN A 1025 28.98 -31.03 6.33
N LYS A 1026 28.38 -32.10 5.79
CA LYS A 1026 28.74 -32.68 4.50
C LYS A 1026 27.58 -32.65 3.52
N TRP A 1027 27.94 -32.65 2.24
CA TRP A 1027 27.02 -32.80 1.13
C TRP A 1027 27.08 -34.24 0.62
N VAL A 1028 25.93 -34.88 0.44
CA VAL A 1028 25.82 -36.23 -0.11
C VAL A 1028 25.08 -36.13 -1.43
N MET A 1029 25.69 -36.67 -2.48
CA MET A 1029 25.10 -36.78 -3.81
C MET A 1029 24.75 -38.24 -4.08
N TYR A 1030 23.49 -38.51 -4.41
CA TYR A 1030 23.05 -39.77 -4.99
C TYR A 1030 23.00 -39.64 -6.50
N TYR A 1031 23.37 -40.70 -7.22
CA TYR A 1031 23.40 -40.68 -8.69
C TYR A 1031 23.25 -42.09 -9.25
N ALA A 1032 22.86 -42.23 -10.52
CA ALA A 1032 22.84 -43.52 -11.20
C ALA A 1032 23.87 -43.60 -12.33
N ALA A 1033 24.61 -44.70 -12.39
CA ALA A 1033 25.63 -44.91 -13.41
C ALA A 1033 25.69 -46.38 -13.84
N LYS A 1034 26.24 -46.64 -15.04
CA LYS A 1034 26.36 -48.01 -15.55
C LYS A 1034 27.40 -48.79 -14.74
N ASN A 1035 27.02 -49.96 -14.23
CA ASN A 1035 27.93 -50.85 -13.54
C ASN A 1035 29.01 -51.37 -14.50
N ARG A 1036 30.28 -51.33 -14.09
CA ARG A 1036 31.42 -51.81 -14.88
C ARG A 1036 31.35 -53.31 -15.15
N ASN A 1037 30.79 -54.05 -14.20
CA ASN A 1037 30.74 -55.52 -14.22
C ASN A 1037 29.32 -56.07 -14.45
N GLY A 1038 28.36 -55.19 -14.74
CA GLY A 1038 26.94 -55.52 -14.86
C GLY A 1038 26.33 -54.96 -16.15
N GLU A 1039 25.13 -55.43 -16.48
CA GLU A 1039 24.40 -54.95 -17.64
C GLU A 1039 23.55 -53.71 -17.30
N GLY A 1040 23.05 -53.56 -16.08
CA GLY A 1040 22.19 -52.48 -15.62
C GLY A 1040 22.90 -51.22 -15.14
N ARG A 1041 22.11 -50.20 -14.77
CA ARG A 1041 22.57 -49.04 -14.00
C ARG A 1041 22.42 -49.33 -12.51
N CYS A 1042 23.24 -48.70 -11.69
CA CYS A 1042 23.18 -48.83 -10.24
C CYS A 1042 23.21 -47.45 -9.59
N VAL A 1043 22.53 -47.34 -8.45
CA VAL A 1043 22.50 -46.14 -7.60
C VAL A 1043 23.78 -46.11 -6.77
N GLY A 1044 24.53 -45.03 -6.88
CA GLY A 1044 25.70 -44.72 -6.06
C GLY A 1044 25.44 -43.56 -5.11
N ALA A 1045 26.36 -43.40 -4.16
CA ALA A 1045 26.49 -42.17 -3.38
C ALA A 1045 27.94 -41.67 -3.39
N ALA A 1046 28.08 -40.37 -3.27
CA ALA A 1046 29.35 -39.67 -3.11
C ALA A 1046 29.20 -38.56 -2.06
N THR A 1047 30.29 -38.23 -1.37
CA THR A 1047 30.28 -37.18 -0.34
C THR A 1047 31.25 -36.07 -0.67
N SER A 1048 30.94 -34.83 -0.32
CA SER A 1048 31.86 -33.70 -0.42
C SER A 1048 31.69 -32.76 0.77
N ASP A 1049 32.73 -32.01 1.09
CA ASP A 1049 32.63 -30.87 2.00
C ASP A 1049 32.13 -29.59 1.27
N LYS A 1050 31.95 -29.65 -0.06
CA LYS A 1050 31.46 -28.55 -0.90
C LYS A 1050 30.25 -28.97 -1.73
N MET A 1051 29.23 -28.13 -1.78
CA MET A 1051 28.01 -28.35 -2.56
C MET A 1051 28.30 -28.59 -4.06
N THR A 1052 29.24 -27.85 -4.65
CA THR A 1052 29.58 -27.99 -6.08
C THR A 1052 30.70 -29.01 -6.32
N GLY A 1053 31.07 -29.79 -5.31
CA GLY A 1053 32.10 -30.82 -5.39
C GLY A 1053 33.55 -30.30 -5.44
N PRO A 1054 34.50 -31.14 -5.92
CA PRO A 1054 34.26 -32.49 -6.41
C PRO A 1054 33.79 -33.43 -5.28
N TYR A 1055 32.92 -34.37 -5.61
CA TYR A 1055 32.41 -35.40 -4.71
C TYR A 1055 33.27 -36.66 -4.75
N GLU A 1056 33.47 -37.27 -3.59
CA GLU A 1056 34.20 -38.52 -3.41
C GLU A 1056 33.23 -39.70 -3.40
N PRO A 1057 33.23 -40.55 -4.45
CA PRO A 1057 32.29 -41.66 -4.57
C PRO A 1057 32.63 -42.83 -3.66
N ARG A 1058 31.59 -43.54 -3.21
CA ARG A 1058 31.76 -44.86 -2.59
C ARG A 1058 32.42 -45.86 -3.53
N GLN A 1059 33.14 -46.81 -2.94
CA GLN A 1059 33.78 -47.90 -3.67
C GLN A 1059 32.77 -48.85 -4.33
N ASP A 1060 31.59 -49.01 -3.72
CA ASP A 1060 30.52 -49.89 -4.16
C ASP A 1060 29.19 -49.10 -4.28
N PRO A 1061 28.27 -49.50 -5.18
CA PRO A 1061 26.95 -48.90 -5.30
C PRO A 1061 26.08 -49.17 -4.05
N ILE A 1062 25.09 -48.31 -3.82
CA ILE A 1062 24.05 -48.46 -2.79
C ILE A 1062 23.00 -49.48 -3.21
N GLY A 1063 22.51 -49.39 -4.45
CA GLY A 1063 21.45 -50.24 -4.99
C GLY A 1063 21.79 -50.67 -6.40
N CYS A 1064 21.98 -51.98 -6.61
CA CYS A 1064 22.46 -52.53 -7.88
C CYS A 1064 21.78 -53.87 -8.15
N TYR A 1065 20.61 -53.82 -8.82
CA TYR A 1065 19.73 -54.97 -9.04
C TYR A 1065 19.67 -55.33 -10.53
N ASP A 1066 20.81 -55.75 -11.08
CA ASP A 1066 20.97 -56.11 -12.50
C ASP A 1066 20.01 -57.25 -12.94
N ASP A 1067 19.73 -58.18 -12.04
CA ASP A 1067 18.76 -59.27 -12.23
C ASP A 1067 17.31 -58.80 -12.30
N GLU A 1068 17.02 -57.56 -11.91
CA GLU A 1068 15.71 -56.91 -12.02
C GLU A 1068 15.69 -55.79 -13.08
N GLY A 1069 16.80 -55.56 -13.79
CA GLY A 1069 16.91 -54.57 -14.89
C GLY A 1069 17.82 -53.37 -14.57
N GLY A 1070 18.17 -53.18 -13.30
CA GLY A 1070 19.01 -52.09 -12.81
C GLY A 1070 18.27 -51.17 -11.85
N SER A 1071 18.92 -50.08 -11.43
CA SER A 1071 18.38 -49.08 -10.54
C SER A 1071 18.79 -47.68 -10.98
N ILE A 1072 17.82 -46.77 -11.06
CA ILE A 1072 17.99 -45.39 -11.52
C ILE A 1072 17.16 -44.43 -10.66
N ASP A 1073 17.36 -43.14 -10.91
CA ASP A 1073 16.61 -42.02 -10.33
C ASP A 1073 16.58 -41.97 -8.80
N PRO A 1074 17.74 -41.96 -8.13
CA PRO A 1074 17.77 -41.81 -6.69
C PRO A 1074 17.42 -40.38 -6.24
N SER A 1075 16.61 -40.26 -5.20
CA SER A 1075 16.37 -39.03 -4.45
C SER A 1075 16.46 -39.31 -2.95
N GLY A 1076 17.14 -38.44 -2.22
CA GLY A 1076 17.28 -38.54 -0.77
C GLY A 1076 16.09 -37.94 -0.04
N PHE A 1077 15.68 -38.59 1.06
CA PHE A 1077 14.59 -38.12 1.91
C PHE A 1077 14.97 -38.21 3.39
N TYR A 1078 14.67 -37.15 4.14
CA TYR A 1078 14.74 -37.13 5.60
C TYR A 1078 13.31 -37.20 6.14
N ASP A 1079 13.02 -38.22 6.94
CA ASP A 1079 11.72 -38.38 7.59
C ASP A 1079 11.71 -37.60 8.93
N PRO A 1080 10.99 -36.46 9.02
CA PRO A 1080 10.94 -35.67 10.24
C PRO A 1080 10.15 -36.35 11.35
N ARG A 1081 9.30 -37.34 11.06
CA ARG A 1081 8.48 -38.03 12.08
C ARG A 1081 9.28 -39.07 12.84
N SER A 1082 10.22 -39.75 12.16
CA SER A 1082 11.03 -40.81 12.76
C SER A 1082 12.49 -40.45 12.95
N ASN A 1083 12.94 -39.29 12.45
CA ASN A 1083 14.35 -38.86 12.42
C ASN A 1083 15.24 -39.91 11.75
N THR A 1084 14.81 -40.40 10.59
CA THR A 1084 15.56 -41.39 9.79
C THR A 1084 15.79 -40.89 8.37
N ARG A 1085 16.78 -41.50 7.69
CA ARG A 1085 17.19 -41.12 6.34
C ARG A 1085 16.91 -42.25 5.37
N TRP A 1086 16.46 -41.89 4.17
CA TRP A 1086 16.05 -42.81 3.14
C TRP A 1086 16.53 -42.36 1.77
N ILE A 1087 16.65 -43.33 0.86
CA ILE A 1087 16.85 -43.09 -0.56
C ILE A 1087 15.68 -43.76 -1.27
N VAL A 1088 14.93 -42.97 -2.03
CA VAL A 1088 13.89 -43.46 -2.93
C VAL A 1088 14.49 -43.58 -4.34
N PHE A 1089 14.25 -44.68 -5.04
CA PHE A 1089 14.75 -44.90 -6.40
C PHE A 1089 13.89 -45.90 -7.17
N LYS A 1090 14.04 -45.95 -8.49
CA LYS A 1090 13.32 -46.88 -9.37
C LYS A 1090 14.13 -48.12 -9.66
N ILE A 1091 13.46 -49.28 -9.78
CA ILE A 1091 14.00 -50.47 -10.45
C ILE A 1091 13.76 -50.39 -11.97
N ASP A 1092 14.82 -50.41 -12.76
CA ASP A 1092 14.81 -50.19 -14.22
C ASP A 1092 14.42 -51.45 -15.01
N GLY A 1093 13.28 -52.06 -14.66
CA GLY A 1093 12.81 -53.32 -15.22
C GLY A 1093 12.40 -53.26 -16.70
N SER A 1094 12.12 -52.07 -17.22
CA SER A 1094 11.79 -51.84 -18.64
C SER A 1094 12.94 -52.23 -19.57
N ARG A 1095 14.19 -52.19 -19.08
CA ARG A 1095 15.40 -52.60 -19.81
C ARG A 1095 15.42 -54.07 -20.21
N LYS A 1096 14.60 -54.92 -19.55
CA LYS A 1096 14.39 -56.33 -19.93
C LYS A 1096 13.26 -56.54 -20.94
N GLY A 1097 12.68 -55.47 -21.48
CA GLY A 1097 11.68 -55.52 -22.55
C GLY A 1097 10.27 -55.88 -22.07
N CYS A 1098 9.75 -55.11 -21.10
CA CYS A 1098 8.43 -55.20 -20.42
C CYS A 1098 8.44 -55.70 -18.96
N GLY A 1099 9.48 -55.41 -18.16
CA GLY A 1099 9.50 -55.66 -16.71
C GLY A 1099 8.82 -54.57 -15.88
N ALA A 1100 8.36 -54.91 -14.67
CA ALA A 1100 7.84 -53.97 -13.70
C ALA A 1100 8.89 -52.91 -13.31
N THR A 1101 8.45 -51.67 -13.09
CA THR A 1101 9.29 -50.51 -12.76
C THR A 1101 8.94 -49.93 -11.38
N PRO A 1102 9.02 -50.73 -10.31
CA PRO A 1102 8.63 -50.27 -8.98
C PRO A 1102 9.55 -49.16 -8.47
N ILE A 1103 8.95 -48.21 -7.76
CA ILE A 1103 9.63 -47.24 -6.90
C ILE A 1103 9.85 -47.92 -5.54
N VAL A 1104 11.10 -47.97 -5.12
CA VAL A 1104 11.54 -48.59 -3.87
C VAL A 1104 12.19 -47.58 -2.94
N LEU A 1105 12.18 -47.89 -1.65
CA LEU A 1105 12.71 -47.08 -0.57
C LEU A 1105 13.74 -47.90 0.22
N GLN A 1106 14.94 -47.36 0.39
CA GLN A 1106 16.03 -47.97 1.16
C GLN A 1106 16.41 -47.05 2.32
N GLN A 1107 16.37 -47.55 3.55
CA GLN A 1107 16.89 -46.79 4.70
C GLN A 1107 18.41 -46.72 4.62
N VAL A 1108 18.97 -45.60 5.07
CA VAL A 1108 20.39 -45.44 5.32
C VAL A 1108 20.64 -45.01 6.76
N GLU A 1109 21.84 -45.30 7.26
CA GLU A 1109 22.29 -44.79 8.56
C GLU A 1109 22.46 -43.25 8.52
N ASP A 1110 22.80 -42.65 9.67
CA ASP A 1110 22.92 -41.20 9.83
C ASP A 1110 23.98 -40.55 8.93
N ASP A 1111 24.92 -41.34 8.39
CA ASP A 1111 25.92 -40.89 7.42
C ASP A 1111 25.34 -40.63 6.02
N GLY A 1112 24.07 -41.03 5.79
CA GLY A 1112 23.36 -40.90 4.53
C GLY A 1112 23.81 -41.87 3.43
N VAL A 1113 24.82 -42.69 3.68
CA VAL A 1113 25.43 -43.49 2.62
C VAL A 1113 25.48 -44.97 2.96
N THR A 1114 25.34 -45.39 4.22
CA THR A 1114 25.38 -46.80 4.61
C THR A 1114 23.97 -47.40 4.63
N PRO A 1115 23.64 -48.39 3.77
CA PRO A 1115 22.30 -48.98 3.74
C PRO A 1115 21.97 -49.75 5.02
N ARG A 1116 20.71 -49.64 5.46
CA ARG A 1116 20.17 -50.28 6.65
C ARG A 1116 18.88 -51.03 6.32
N GLY A 1117 18.84 -52.32 6.66
CA GLY A 1117 17.66 -53.16 6.45
C GLY A 1117 17.33 -53.42 4.97
N ASP A 1118 16.24 -54.14 4.74
CA ASP A 1118 15.76 -54.50 3.40
C ASP A 1118 15.02 -53.32 2.73
N ARG A 1119 15.09 -53.26 1.39
CA ARG A 1119 14.35 -52.26 0.60
C ARG A 1119 12.84 -52.54 0.61
N ILE A 1120 12.04 -51.48 0.48
CA ILE A 1120 10.57 -51.53 0.53
C ILE A 1120 10.00 -51.00 -0.79
N THR A 1121 9.11 -51.75 -1.44
CA THR A 1121 8.38 -51.25 -2.62
C THR A 1121 7.27 -50.30 -2.17
N LEU A 1122 7.30 -49.05 -2.65
CA LEU A 1122 6.32 -48.02 -2.31
C LEU A 1122 5.15 -47.97 -3.30
N LEU A 1123 5.49 -48.02 -4.59
CA LEU A 1123 4.55 -47.89 -5.69
C LEU A 1123 5.07 -48.69 -6.88
N ASP A 1124 4.19 -49.35 -7.61
CA ASP A 1124 4.49 -50.06 -8.86
C ASP A 1124 3.48 -49.63 -9.92
N GLN A 1125 3.88 -49.64 -11.20
CA GLN A 1125 3.09 -49.18 -12.36
C GLN A 1125 1.69 -49.80 -12.40
N ASN A 1126 0.71 -49.08 -12.94
CA ASN A 1126 -0.63 -49.62 -13.13
C ASN A 1126 -0.76 -50.37 -14.48
N ASP A 1127 -1.15 -51.64 -14.46
CA ASP A 1127 -1.17 -52.56 -15.63
C ASP A 1127 -2.09 -52.11 -16.79
N THR A 1128 -2.98 -51.14 -16.58
CA THR A 1128 -3.97 -50.72 -17.58
C THR A 1128 -3.72 -49.37 -18.25
N GLU A 1129 -2.84 -48.52 -17.70
CA GLU A 1129 -2.77 -47.10 -18.08
C GLU A 1129 -1.34 -46.51 -18.16
N GLU A 1130 -0.32 -47.10 -17.53
CA GLU A 1130 1.06 -46.55 -17.49
C GLU A 1130 2.07 -47.56 -18.08
N ASN A 1131 2.96 -47.11 -18.98
CA ASN A 1131 4.03 -47.98 -19.52
C ASN A 1131 5.21 -48.15 -18.54
N SER A 1132 5.47 -47.15 -17.71
CA SER A 1132 6.51 -47.14 -16.67
C SER A 1132 6.22 -46.05 -15.63
N ILE A 1133 6.83 -46.14 -14.45
CA ILE A 1133 6.90 -45.03 -13.49
C ILE A 1133 8.35 -44.76 -13.10
N GLU A 1134 8.76 -43.49 -13.06
CA GLU A 1134 10.15 -43.09 -12.81
C GLU A 1134 10.33 -41.75 -12.09
N ALA A 1135 11.58 -41.34 -11.91
CA ALA A 1135 11.94 -40.08 -11.25
C ALA A 1135 11.20 -39.78 -9.92
N PRO A 1136 11.33 -40.67 -8.91
CA PRO A 1136 10.68 -40.45 -7.63
C PRO A 1136 11.30 -39.30 -6.84
N ASN A 1137 10.46 -38.46 -6.24
CA ASN A 1137 10.85 -37.47 -5.24
C ASN A 1137 9.85 -37.50 -4.07
N LEU A 1138 10.34 -37.79 -2.87
CA LEU A 1138 9.52 -37.96 -1.67
C LEU A 1138 9.67 -36.73 -0.75
N VAL A 1139 8.55 -36.11 -0.39
CA VAL A 1139 8.51 -34.97 0.55
C VAL A 1139 7.47 -35.22 1.65
N TYR A 1140 7.57 -34.47 2.75
CA TYR A 1140 6.61 -34.51 3.86
C TYR A 1140 5.99 -33.12 4.06
N GLU A 1141 4.69 -33.00 3.83
CA GLU A 1141 3.95 -31.73 3.80
C GLU A 1141 2.52 -31.95 4.28
N ASP A 1142 1.94 -30.98 5.02
CA ASP A 1142 0.58 -31.08 5.60
C ASP A 1142 0.28 -32.42 6.32
N GLY A 1143 1.27 -32.98 7.01
CA GLY A 1143 1.12 -34.20 7.81
C GLY A 1143 1.15 -35.51 7.03
N ARG A 1144 1.39 -35.49 5.71
CA ARG A 1144 1.41 -36.69 4.84
C ARG A 1144 2.69 -36.78 4.03
N TYR A 1145 3.00 -38.01 3.60
CA TYR A 1145 4.09 -38.29 2.68
C TYR A 1145 3.58 -38.15 1.25
N LEU A 1146 4.23 -37.30 0.48
CA LEU A 1146 3.90 -37.00 -0.90
C LEU A 1146 5.03 -37.51 -1.79
N LEU A 1147 4.75 -38.54 -2.58
CA LEU A 1147 5.66 -39.14 -3.55
C LEU A 1147 5.33 -38.62 -4.94
N PHE A 1148 6.11 -37.66 -5.45
CA PHE A 1148 6.09 -37.30 -6.87
C PHE A 1148 6.77 -38.41 -7.68
N PHE A 1149 6.24 -38.68 -8.87
CA PHE A 1149 6.80 -39.61 -9.84
C PHE A 1149 6.33 -39.24 -11.24
N SER A 1150 7.01 -39.73 -12.27
CA SER A 1150 6.66 -39.49 -13.66
C SER A 1150 6.21 -40.78 -14.34
N PRO A 1151 4.93 -40.90 -14.76
CA PRO A 1151 4.48 -42.04 -15.55
C PRO A 1151 4.91 -41.91 -17.02
N ASP A 1152 4.89 -43.05 -17.70
CA ASP A 1152 5.21 -43.22 -19.12
C ASP A 1152 6.66 -42.89 -19.50
N CYS A 1153 6.95 -42.87 -20.80
CA CYS A 1153 8.31 -42.78 -21.32
C CYS A 1153 8.72 -41.30 -21.51
N TRP A 1154 9.88 -40.90 -20.98
CA TRP A 1154 10.45 -39.55 -21.12
C TRP A 1154 10.64 -39.05 -22.57
N THR A 1155 10.55 -39.94 -23.56
CA THR A 1155 10.64 -39.65 -25.00
C THR A 1155 9.27 -39.38 -25.65
N THR A 1156 8.19 -39.43 -24.89
CA THR A 1156 6.81 -39.29 -25.36
C THR A 1156 6.11 -38.08 -24.76
N GLU A 1157 5.04 -37.63 -25.40
CA GLU A 1157 4.18 -36.55 -24.91
C GLU A 1157 3.37 -36.93 -23.66
N ASP A 1158 3.25 -38.23 -23.39
CA ASP A 1158 2.51 -38.76 -22.25
C ASP A 1158 3.31 -38.65 -20.93
N TYR A 1159 4.62 -38.33 -21.02
CA TYR A 1159 5.43 -38.05 -19.85
C TYR A 1159 4.86 -36.85 -19.08
N SER A 1160 4.55 -37.09 -17.80
CA SER A 1160 3.89 -36.13 -16.91
C SER A 1160 4.54 -36.15 -15.51
N VAL A 1161 4.22 -35.16 -14.68
CA VAL A 1161 4.48 -35.19 -13.24
C VAL A 1161 3.19 -35.62 -12.55
N SER A 1162 3.22 -36.74 -11.83
CA SER A 1162 2.11 -37.27 -11.02
C SER A 1162 2.55 -37.42 -9.56
N TYR A 1163 1.61 -37.74 -8.68
CA TYR A 1163 1.92 -37.95 -7.27
C TYR A 1163 1.06 -39.04 -6.62
N ALA A 1164 1.58 -39.58 -5.52
CA ALA A 1164 0.85 -40.47 -4.63
C ALA A 1164 1.04 -40.02 -3.18
N THR A 1165 0.06 -40.28 -2.32
CA THR A 1165 0.09 -39.87 -0.91
C THR A 1165 0.01 -41.06 0.03
N SER A 1166 0.65 -40.95 1.20
CA SER A 1166 0.61 -41.95 2.27
C SER A 1166 0.64 -41.28 3.64
N ASP A 1167 0.09 -41.96 4.66
CA ASP A 1167 0.22 -41.55 6.07
C ASP A 1167 1.48 -42.14 6.75
N SER A 1168 2.22 -43.01 6.04
CA SER A 1168 3.47 -43.66 6.47
C SER A 1168 4.56 -43.59 5.39
N VAL A 1169 5.81 -43.37 5.80
CA VAL A 1169 6.96 -43.31 4.88
C VAL A 1169 7.11 -44.60 4.05
N THR A 1170 6.74 -45.74 4.64
CA THR A 1170 6.81 -47.07 4.02
C THR A 1170 5.54 -47.46 3.25
N GLY A 1171 4.59 -46.55 3.10
CA GLY A 1171 3.33 -46.79 2.40
C GLY A 1171 2.23 -47.46 3.26
N PRO A 1172 1.13 -47.91 2.64
CA PRO A 1172 0.90 -47.92 1.19
C PRO A 1172 0.65 -46.52 0.62
N TYR A 1173 1.14 -46.26 -0.60
CA TYR A 1173 0.91 -45.01 -1.31
C TYR A 1173 -0.33 -45.11 -2.22
N THR A 1174 -1.19 -44.10 -2.14
CA THR A 1174 -2.40 -43.97 -2.95
C THR A 1174 -2.17 -42.94 -4.04
N ARG A 1175 -2.23 -43.37 -5.31
CA ARG A 1175 -2.09 -42.49 -6.47
C ARG A 1175 -3.19 -41.42 -6.50
N ALA A 1176 -2.82 -40.23 -6.95
CA ALA A 1176 -3.78 -39.22 -7.38
C ALA A 1176 -4.45 -39.63 -8.68
N SER A 1177 -5.68 -39.13 -8.91
CA SER A 1177 -6.42 -39.34 -10.16
C SER A 1177 -5.86 -38.53 -11.32
N ASP A 1178 -5.31 -37.36 -11.04
CA ASP A 1178 -4.88 -36.40 -12.05
C ASP A 1178 -3.38 -36.09 -11.90
N PRO A 1179 -2.66 -35.94 -13.02
CA PRO A 1179 -1.27 -35.50 -12.99
C PRO A 1179 -1.18 -34.05 -12.48
N VAL A 1180 -0.08 -33.74 -11.80
CA VAL A 1180 0.28 -32.38 -11.37
C VAL A 1180 0.57 -31.50 -12.59
N VAL A 1181 1.42 -31.99 -13.50
CA VAL A 1181 1.81 -31.29 -14.73
C VAL A 1181 1.75 -32.29 -15.88
N SER A 1182 1.07 -31.95 -16.98
CA SER A 1182 1.01 -32.79 -18.19
C SER A 1182 1.19 -31.93 -19.46
N THR A 1183 1.25 -32.57 -20.63
CA THR A 1183 1.40 -31.86 -21.91
C THR A 1183 0.21 -30.92 -22.16
N ILE A 1184 0.53 -29.66 -22.47
CA ILE A 1184 -0.40 -28.59 -22.82
C ILE A 1184 -0.22 -28.25 -24.30
N ALA A 1185 -1.28 -28.43 -25.09
CA ALA A 1185 -1.26 -28.16 -26.53
C ALA A 1185 -0.80 -26.72 -26.83
N GLY A 1186 0.28 -26.59 -27.62
CA GLY A 1186 0.85 -25.30 -28.01
C GLY A 1186 1.74 -24.62 -26.95
N GLY A 1187 2.04 -25.27 -25.82
CA GLY A 1187 2.83 -24.69 -24.73
C GLY A 1187 3.90 -25.64 -24.17
N LEU A 1188 3.53 -26.54 -23.27
CA LEU A 1188 4.43 -27.42 -22.53
C LEU A 1188 4.31 -28.85 -23.02
N LYS A 1189 5.42 -29.55 -23.24
CA LYS A 1189 5.41 -30.86 -23.90
C LYS A 1189 6.31 -31.87 -23.19
N GLY A 1190 5.73 -32.99 -22.75
CA GLY A 1190 6.39 -34.06 -22.00
C GLY A 1190 7.03 -33.64 -20.67
N PRO A 1191 6.35 -32.88 -19.78
CA PRO A 1191 6.90 -32.47 -18.49
C PRO A 1191 7.10 -33.65 -17.54
N GLY A 1192 8.23 -33.73 -16.83
CA GLY A 1192 8.49 -34.80 -15.88
C GLY A 1192 9.87 -34.71 -15.24
N SER A 1193 10.23 -35.69 -14.43
CA SER A 1193 11.41 -35.65 -13.57
C SER A 1193 11.40 -34.46 -12.60
N ALA A 1194 10.36 -34.36 -11.77
CA ALA A 1194 10.19 -33.28 -10.82
C ALA A 1194 10.98 -33.49 -9.51
N SER A 1195 11.49 -32.39 -8.94
CA SER A 1195 12.14 -32.36 -7.64
C SER A 1195 11.63 -31.20 -6.80
N SER A 1196 11.25 -31.50 -5.56
CA SER A 1196 10.82 -30.57 -4.52
C SER A 1196 11.59 -30.86 -3.23
N ASN A 1197 11.76 -29.83 -2.38
CA ASN A 1197 12.25 -29.98 -1.01
C ASN A 1197 11.13 -29.77 0.04
N GLY A 1198 9.87 -29.82 -0.38
CA GLY A 1198 8.70 -29.39 0.39
C GLY A 1198 8.58 -27.87 0.44
N LYS A 1199 7.42 -27.35 0.88
CA LYS A 1199 7.09 -25.90 0.95
C LYS A 1199 6.58 -25.31 -0.37
N GLY A 1200 5.91 -26.12 -1.18
CA GLY A 1200 5.12 -25.64 -2.31
C GLY A 1200 5.89 -25.12 -3.53
N HIS A 1201 7.14 -25.54 -3.76
CA HIS A 1201 7.89 -25.23 -4.98
C HIS A 1201 8.55 -26.48 -5.58
N MET A 1202 8.58 -26.59 -6.91
CA MET A 1202 9.28 -27.68 -7.60
C MET A 1202 9.96 -27.23 -8.90
N VAL A 1203 11.03 -27.92 -9.26
CA VAL A 1203 11.62 -27.88 -10.61
C VAL A 1203 11.34 -29.18 -11.35
N PHE A 1204 11.20 -29.12 -12.67
CA PHE A 1204 11.00 -30.29 -13.52
C PHE A 1204 11.59 -30.07 -14.91
N SER A 1205 11.71 -31.12 -15.72
CA SER A 1205 12.18 -31.02 -17.10
C SER A 1205 11.04 -31.18 -18.11
N ALA A 1206 11.09 -30.46 -19.23
CA ALA A 1206 10.20 -30.67 -20.38
C ALA A 1206 10.94 -30.35 -21.68
N TRP A 1207 10.37 -30.68 -22.85
CA TRP A 1207 11.01 -30.27 -24.10
C TRP A 1207 11.07 -28.74 -24.22
N CYS A 1208 12.23 -28.22 -24.64
CA CYS A 1208 12.48 -26.78 -24.73
C CYS A 1208 11.49 -26.09 -25.68
N ASP A 1209 11.17 -26.75 -26.80
CA ASP A 1209 10.22 -26.30 -27.81
C ASP A 1209 9.43 -27.51 -28.34
N PRO A 1210 8.23 -27.33 -28.93
CA PRO A 1210 7.37 -28.42 -29.40
C PRO A 1210 8.01 -29.41 -30.40
N ASP A 1211 9.04 -28.97 -31.13
CA ASP A 1211 9.78 -29.74 -32.14
C ASP A 1211 11.17 -30.20 -31.65
N SER A 1212 11.54 -29.89 -30.40
CA SER A 1212 12.86 -30.16 -29.83
C SER A 1212 12.95 -31.55 -29.20
N THR A 1213 14.12 -32.18 -29.30
CA THR A 1213 14.49 -33.35 -28.49
C THR A 1213 15.28 -32.95 -27.23
N THR A 1214 15.57 -31.66 -27.06
CA THR A 1214 16.30 -31.13 -25.91
C THR A 1214 15.35 -30.90 -24.76
N ARG A 1215 15.75 -31.29 -23.53
CA ARG A 1215 14.96 -31.09 -22.32
C ARG A 1215 15.52 -29.94 -21.49
N CYS A 1216 14.68 -28.96 -21.22
CA CYS A 1216 14.96 -27.74 -20.47
C CYS A 1216 14.39 -27.83 -19.06
N MET A 1217 14.92 -27.01 -18.15
CA MET A 1217 14.42 -26.93 -16.77
C MET A 1217 13.30 -25.89 -16.68
N PHE A 1218 12.24 -26.24 -15.96
CA PHE A 1218 11.10 -25.40 -15.61
C PHE A 1218 10.95 -25.35 -14.09
N GLU A 1219 10.37 -24.28 -13.58
CA GLU A 1219 10.01 -24.11 -12.16
C GLU A 1219 8.53 -23.75 -12.03
N THR A 1220 7.87 -24.22 -10.97
CA THR A 1220 6.46 -23.94 -10.67
C THR A 1220 6.19 -24.07 -9.17
N ASP A 1221 5.19 -23.34 -8.68
CA ASP A 1221 4.68 -23.53 -7.33
C ASP A 1221 3.49 -24.49 -7.29
N TYR A 1222 3.35 -25.16 -6.17
CA TYR A 1222 2.22 -26.02 -5.87
C TYR A 1222 1.73 -25.79 -4.44
N THR A 1223 0.46 -26.07 -4.20
CA THR A 1223 -0.06 -26.22 -2.85
C THR A 1223 -0.49 -27.67 -2.65
N PHE A 1224 -0.08 -28.26 -1.53
CA PHE A 1224 -0.54 -29.57 -1.12
C PHE A 1224 -1.54 -29.40 0.02
N ARG A 1225 -2.83 -29.57 -0.28
CA ARG A 1225 -3.93 -29.46 0.67
C ARG A 1225 -4.93 -30.57 0.38
N ASP A 1226 -5.50 -31.15 1.42
CA ASP A 1226 -6.58 -32.13 1.26
C ASP A 1226 -6.16 -33.44 0.56
N GLY A 1227 -4.87 -33.79 0.64
CA GLY A 1227 -4.30 -34.91 -0.13
C GLY A 1227 -4.22 -34.64 -1.63
N GLN A 1228 -4.43 -33.39 -2.05
CA GLN A 1228 -4.34 -32.94 -3.43
C GLN A 1228 -3.20 -31.94 -3.65
N VAL A 1229 -2.45 -32.15 -4.73
CA VAL A 1229 -1.47 -31.18 -5.23
C VAL A 1229 -2.18 -30.33 -6.28
N THR A 1230 -2.14 -29.01 -6.11
CA THR A 1230 -2.68 -28.05 -7.09
C THR A 1230 -1.60 -27.03 -7.44
N LEU A 1231 -1.41 -26.75 -8.72
CA LEU A 1231 -0.51 -25.68 -9.16
C LEU A 1231 -1.17 -24.31 -8.98
N GLY A 1232 -0.37 -23.30 -8.61
CA GLY A 1232 -0.81 -21.90 -8.68
C GLY A 1232 -1.05 -21.48 -10.14
N ALA A 1233 -2.12 -20.69 -10.38
CA ALA A 1233 -2.46 -20.18 -11.70
C ALA A 1233 -1.46 -19.12 -12.18
#